data_AF-A0A8B6FPB9-F1
#
_entry.id   AF-A0A8B6FPB9-F1
#
_cell.length_a   1.000
_cell.length_b   1.000
_cell.length_c   1.000
_cell.angle_alpha   90.00
_cell.angle_beta   90.00
_cell.angle_gamma   90.00
#
_symmetry.space_group_name_H-M   'P 1'
#
loop_
_entity.id
_entity.type
_entity.pdbx_description
1 polymer ?
#
loop_
_entity_poly.entity_id
_entity_poly.type
_entity_poly.pdbx_seq_one_letter_code
_entity_poly.pdbx_strand_id
1 'polypeptide(L)'
;MFRVKCTLGKSYFSLAAKQGEEIIRPNRETSGSNADYTELHKKLETVTEERDTYLKAVESARNHNSDDLYLPQIKELEFTISQQQQEIRGLRDKLSSHDTAAKKAITELQVEIKSRTDQVTKAYREVVAEKDQMVVKYAQAEKNNIGAQKAIERLESKIKDAAKEKDGLLGKIKDLKLEKTRLGHELDLKSSEAQNMRKEAEKFKEQVSSSDVRIKWAQNKLRAELDGHKETKANLEKINQRLKEAKEETEQIRRNCQEIIKTYQESEEIKSNSLDQQLKKKQTELLLQETENKDKEELYTTAMKELEQLKIKHRETLSELHTYQDKTMCLEEEHKTDEEMLNKFKHMLQKQKAENKTLQDKTEHMVQLQSDFKRAQKTIASLDAEVSDLKINNKDLSIEMEGCRRRESEKLELTEKLTTKNAELQSENSALNDKVMALSVEVQSQKMDLQSKESNLDELSHRLSDVTTKSQQEIKQLTEKFNEKSKKVDELSTRIDDEKDEIKTLKRKHVNSMKDLTRQLQQARRKLETFEANGEKDSASLGSRTSSTGSLNTLTNGDGPNSHAQQVPTHTYRQSSPPEQEYPVITEQVEPDKQMLIERIVKLQRMLARRNEKIEFVEDHAHQLIDELQKKNKIIQMYSLREDSGMFTAEAADVSKAEIAKKHSIMGSVYSSHQTDGSMTLELSLEINRKLQAVLEDTLLKNMTLKESLDTLGAEISRLSQENRKIQIQLDKQKR
;
A
#
# COMPACT_ATOMS: atom_id res chain seq x y z
N MET A 1 29.45 -71.82 13.93
CA MET A 1 28.82 -73.13 14.24
C MET A 1 28.93 -73.97 12.97
N PHE A 2 29.23 -75.28 12.95
CA PHE A 2 29.58 -76.23 14.03
C PHE A 2 31.12 -76.42 14.20
N ARG A 3 31.56 -77.21 15.18
CA ARG A 3 33.00 -77.42 15.50
C ARG A 3 33.26 -78.75 16.25
N VAL A 4 33.72 -79.79 15.55
CA VAL A 4 34.29 -81.04 16.12
C VAL A 4 35.50 -81.41 15.26
N LYS A 5 36.74 -81.12 15.65
CA LYS A 5 37.63 -81.80 16.63
C LYS A 5 38.19 -83.15 16.15
N CYS A 6 39.51 -83.20 16.04
CA CYS A 6 40.33 -84.38 15.80
C CYS A 6 40.58 -85.18 17.10
N THR A 7 41.01 -86.44 16.94
CA THR A 7 41.79 -87.17 17.95
C THR A 7 42.93 -87.92 17.27
N LEU A 8 44.18 -87.72 17.72
CA LEU A 8 45.30 -88.60 17.38
C LEU A 8 45.33 -89.79 18.35
N GLY A 9 45.85 -90.93 17.88
CA GLY A 9 46.28 -92.04 18.72
C GLY A 9 47.62 -92.59 18.22
N LYS A 10 48.68 -92.49 19.03
CA LYS A 10 49.94 -93.20 18.79
C LYS A 10 50.02 -94.40 19.74
N SER A 11 50.58 -95.52 19.29
CA SER A 11 51.13 -96.57 20.14
C SER A 11 52.41 -97.13 19.50
N TYR A 12 53.26 -97.78 20.28
CA TYR A 12 54.65 -98.09 19.93
C TYR A 12 55.04 -99.54 20.32
N PHE A 13 55.86 -100.17 19.47
CA PHE A 13 56.94 -101.12 19.81
C PHE A 13 56.68 -102.51 20.47
N SER A 14 56.80 -103.55 19.63
CA SER A 14 57.95 -104.51 19.64
C SER A 14 58.04 -105.73 20.60
N LEU A 15 58.97 -106.64 20.25
CA LEU A 15 59.45 -107.88 20.93
C LEU A 15 58.45 -109.07 21.01
N ALA A 16 58.87 -110.36 21.06
CA ALA A 16 60.13 -111.05 20.70
C ALA A 16 59.90 -112.59 20.63
N ALA A 17 60.86 -113.36 20.08
CA ALA A 17 60.78 -114.83 19.90
C ALA A 17 61.48 -115.67 21.00
N LYS A 18 61.14 -116.97 21.13
CA LYS A 18 61.83 -118.12 21.81
C LYS A 18 60.90 -119.38 21.83
N GLN A 19 61.29 -120.64 22.05
CA GLN A 19 62.52 -121.47 21.77
C GLN A 19 62.26 -122.97 22.16
N GLY A 20 63.01 -123.95 21.58
CA GLY A 20 63.12 -125.38 22.03
C GLY A 20 62.03 -126.35 21.52
N GLU A 21 62.22 -127.64 21.17
CA GLU A 21 63.24 -128.73 21.32
C GLU A 21 62.95 -129.84 22.38
N GLU A 22 63.65 -131.00 22.26
CA GLU A 22 63.45 -132.34 22.89
C GLU A 22 62.23 -133.14 22.37
N ILE A 23 62.25 -134.39 21.84
CA ILE A 23 63.22 -135.50 21.62
C ILE A 23 63.57 -136.42 22.83
N ILE A 24 63.50 -137.76 22.61
CA ILE A 24 64.30 -138.90 23.20
C ILE A 24 63.57 -140.07 23.94
N ARG A 25 63.33 -141.19 23.20
CA ARG A 25 63.58 -142.63 23.54
C ARG A 25 62.73 -143.35 24.65
N PRO A 26 63.02 -144.61 25.07
CA PRO A 26 62.85 -145.88 24.31
C PRO A 26 62.33 -147.12 25.11
N ASN A 27 62.09 -148.25 24.42
CA ASN A 27 62.53 -149.64 24.76
C ASN A 27 62.29 -150.55 23.53
N ARG A 28 63.15 -151.52 23.14
CA ARG A 28 63.48 -152.84 23.75
C ARG A 28 62.23 -153.74 23.93
N GLU A 29 62.22 -154.99 23.47
CA GLU A 29 63.34 -155.95 23.32
C GLU A 29 63.24 -156.88 22.08
N THR A 30 64.16 -157.85 21.98
CA THR A 30 64.35 -158.88 20.91
C THR A 30 63.07 -159.69 20.57
N SER A 31 62.87 -160.32 19.39
CA SER A 31 63.83 -161.12 18.59
C SER A 31 63.31 -161.54 17.19
N GLY A 32 64.20 -161.71 16.20
CA GLY A 32 64.07 -162.76 15.16
C GLY A 32 63.66 -162.34 13.74
N SER A 33 64.14 -163.13 12.76
CA SER A 33 63.91 -163.06 11.30
C SER A 33 64.52 -161.86 10.54
N ASN A 34 64.93 -162.08 9.29
CA ASN A 34 65.92 -161.27 8.58
C ASN A 34 65.32 -160.52 7.35
N ALA A 35 64.18 -159.87 7.53
CA ALA A 35 63.35 -159.33 6.43
C ALA A 35 63.18 -157.79 6.40
N ASP A 36 63.53 -157.10 7.48
CA ASP A 36 63.00 -155.75 7.80
C ASP A 36 63.79 -154.58 7.18
N TYR A 37 65.03 -154.81 6.70
CA TYR A 37 65.90 -153.74 6.20
C TYR A 37 65.44 -153.10 4.87
N THR A 38 64.65 -153.82 4.06
CA THR A 38 64.23 -153.37 2.72
C THR A 38 63.11 -152.34 2.74
N GLU A 39 62.23 -152.36 3.74
CA GLU A 39 61.09 -151.44 3.80
C GLU A 39 61.49 -150.04 4.30
N LEU A 40 62.46 -149.98 5.24
CA LEU A 40 62.93 -148.73 5.83
C LEU A 40 63.56 -147.80 4.79
N HIS A 41 64.31 -148.35 3.83
CA HIS A 41 64.99 -147.57 2.79
C HIS A 41 64.02 -146.84 1.86
N LYS A 42 62.88 -147.48 1.57
CA LYS A 42 61.82 -146.95 0.68
C LYS A 42 60.99 -145.82 1.32
N LYS A 43 60.85 -145.86 2.65
CA LYS A 43 60.23 -144.77 3.44
C LYS A 43 61.12 -143.54 3.54
N LEU A 44 62.44 -143.69 3.45
CA LEU A 44 63.36 -142.55 3.43
C LEU A 44 63.30 -141.79 2.09
N GLU A 45 63.27 -142.54 0.98
CA GLU A 45 63.25 -142.00 -0.38
C GLU A 45 62.02 -141.10 -0.64
N THR A 46 60.83 -141.59 -0.27
CA THR A 46 59.56 -140.83 -0.37
C THR A 46 59.56 -139.53 0.43
N VAL A 47 60.13 -139.51 1.64
CA VAL A 47 60.25 -138.28 2.46
C VAL A 47 61.18 -137.24 1.83
N THR A 48 62.23 -137.66 1.11
CA THR A 48 63.06 -136.73 0.33
C THR A 48 62.31 -136.14 -0.87
N GLU A 49 61.49 -136.93 -1.57
CA GLU A 49 60.67 -136.44 -2.70
C GLU A 49 59.60 -135.43 -2.24
N GLU A 50 58.93 -135.69 -1.11
CA GLU A 50 57.96 -134.77 -0.50
C GLU A 50 58.64 -133.43 -0.14
N ARG A 51 59.79 -133.47 0.55
CA ARG A 51 60.57 -132.28 0.92
C ARG A 51 60.88 -131.38 -0.28
N ASP A 52 61.39 -131.98 -1.36
CA ASP A 52 61.82 -131.22 -2.55
C ASP A 52 60.64 -130.74 -3.41
N THR A 53 59.46 -131.33 -3.22
CA THR A 53 58.19 -130.84 -3.77
C THR A 53 57.70 -129.61 -3.00
N TYR A 54 57.71 -129.63 -1.66
CA TYR A 54 57.32 -128.48 -0.84
C TYR A 54 58.25 -127.28 -1.01
N LEU A 55 59.57 -127.49 -1.14
CA LEU A 55 60.55 -126.42 -1.35
C LEU A 55 60.24 -125.61 -2.62
N LYS A 56 59.99 -126.29 -3.74
CA LYS A 56 59.62 -125.64 -5.02
C LYS A 56 58.30 -124.88 -4.94
N ALA A 57 57.33 -125.37 -4.16
CA ALA A 57 56.07 -124.67 -3.95
C ALA A 57 56.26 -123.33 -3.22
N VAL A 58 57.11 -123.29 -2.19
CA VAL A 58 57.43 -122.06 -1.43
C VAL A 58 58.20 -121.05 -2.28
N GLU A 59 59.17 -121.51 -3.09
CA GLU A 59 59.90 -120.62 -4.01
C GLU A 59 58.98 -120.03 -5.10
N SER A 60 58.09 -120.85 -5.66
CA SER A 60 57.11 -120.39 -6.65
C SER A 60 56.14 -119.35 -6.07
N ALA A 61 55.64 -119.57 -4.85
CA ALA A 61 54.77 -118.61 -4.16
C ALA A 61 55.49 -117.30 -3.83
N ARG A 62 56.76 -117.36 -3.40
CA ARG A 62 57.59 -116.17 -3.11
C ARG A 62 57.87 -115.33 -4.36
N ASN A 63 57.99 -115.97 -5.52
CA ASN A 63 58.23 -115.29 -6.80
C ASN A 63 56.95 -114.74 -7.46
N HIS A 64 55.76 -115.12 -6.97
CA HIS A 64 54.46 -114.58 -7.40
C HIS A 64 53.87 -113.64 -6.34
N ASN A 65 54.68 -112.72 -5.82
CA ASN A 65 54.25 -111.76 -4.81
C ASN A 65 53.29 -110.70 -5.42
N SER A 66 52.03 -110.69 -4.97
CA SER A 66 50.98 -109.89 -5.61
C SER A 66 51.20 -108.38 -5.51
N ASP A 67 51.92 -107.93 -4.47
CA ASP A 67 52.12 -106.51 -4.16
C ASP A 67 52.88 -105.75 -5.26
N ASP A 68 53.79 -106.42 -5.98
CA ASP A 68 54.59 -105.80 -7.05
C ASP A 68 53.74 -105.41 -8.27
N LEU A 69 52.55 -106.00 -8.45
CA LEU A 69 51.59 -105.64 -9.49
C LEU A 69 50.65 -104.51 -9.05
N TYR A 70 50.21 -104.52 -7.80
CA TYR A 70 49.23 -103.55 -7.30
C TYR A 70 49.86 -102.21 -6.88
N LEU A 71 51.08 -102.20 -6.34
CA LEU A 71 51.73 -100.99 -5.84
C LEU A 71 51.99 -99.92 -6.93
N PRO A 72 52.37 -100.25 -8.19
CA PRO A 72 52.43 -99.27 -9.28
C PRO A 72 51.06 -98.69 -9.63
N GLN A 73 50.03 -99.54 -9.71
CA GLN A 73 48.66 -99.13 -10.06
C GLN A 73 48.05 -98.19 -8.99
N ILE A 74 48.31 -98.45 -7.71
CA ILE A 74 47.92 -97.57 -6.61
C ILE A 74 48.58 -96.19 -6.77
N LYS A 75 49.89 -96.13 -7.06
CA LYS A 75 50.61 -94.86 -7.27
C LYS A 75 50.11 -94.07 -8.47
N GLU A 76 49.72 -94.74 -9.56
CA GLU A 76 49.12 -94.10 -10.73
C GLU A 76 47.74 -93.52 -10.40
N LEU A 77 46.92 -94.22 -9.61
CA LEU A 77 45.65 -93.73 -9.11
C LEU A 77 45.83 -92.56 -8.12
N GLU A 78 46.79 -92.63 -7.19
CA GLU A 78 47.13 -91.54 -6.27
C GLU A 78 47.60 -90.28 -7.02
N PHE A 79 48.44 -90.44 -8.05
CA PHE A 79 48.88 -89.36 -8.91
C PHE A 79 47.70 -88.74 -9.68
N THR A 80 46.84 -89.57 -10.27
CA THR A 80 45.63 -89.14 -10.98
C THR A 80 44.67 -88.38 -10.06
N ILE A 81 44.45 -88.88 -8.85
CA ILE A 81 43.62 -88.22 -7.82
C ILE A 81 44.24 -86.89 -7.42
N SER A 82 45.56 -86.81 -7.23
CA SER A 82 46.27 -85.56 -6.92
C SER A 82 46.12 -84.52 -8.04
N GLN A 83 46.29 -84.94 -9.30
CA GLN A 83 46.11 -84.11 -10.49
C GLN A 83 44.67 -83.59 -10.61
N GLN A 84 43.67 -84.46 -10.47
CA GLN A 84 42.25 -84.07 -10.46
C GLN A 84 41.91 -83.13 -9.28
N GLN A 85 42.48 -83.36 -8.09
CA GLN A 85 42.31 -82.43 -6.96
C GLN A 85 42.98 -81.08 -7.19
N GLN A 86 44.06 -81.00 -7.98
CA GLN A 86 44.69 -79.74 -8.38
C GLN A 86 43.86 -79.01 -9.44
N GLU A 87 43.32 -79.73 -10.42
CA GLU A 87 42.43 -79.18 -11.45
C GLU A 87 41.11 -78.67 -10.87
N ILE A 88 40.46 -79.44 -9.99
CA ILE A 88 39.24 -79.03 -9.28
C ILE A 88 39.48 -77.77 -8.43
N ARG A 89 40.67 -77.61 -7.83
CA ARG A 89 41.05 -76.36 -7.14
C ARG A 89 41.17 -75.20 -8.15
N GLY A 90 41.97 -75.37 -9.20
CA GLY A 90 42.14 -74.34 -10.23
C GLY A 90 40.84 -73.92 -10.94
N LEU A 91 39.90 -74.84 -11.12
CA LEU A 91 38.56 -74.55 -11.65
C LEU A 91 37.67 -73.80 -10.64
N ARG A 92 37.73 -74.15 -9.35
CA ARG A 92 37.03 -73.39 -8.28
C ARG A 92 37.57 -71.98 -8.13
N ASP A 93 38.89 -71.80 -8.18
CA ASP A 93 39.53 -70.48 -8.05
C ASP A 93 39.19 -69.59 -9.27
N LYS A 94 39.21 -70.16 -10.48
CA LYS A 94 38.71 -69.49 -11.70
C LYS A 94 37.23 -69.12 -11.57
N LEU A 95 36.37 -70.04 -11.13
CA LEU A 95 34.95 -69.77 -10.95
C LEU A 95 34.72 -68.65 -9.93
N SER A 96 35.40 -68.69 -8.77
CA SER A 96 35.33 -67.65 -7.75
C SER A 96 35.80 -66.27 -8.28
N SER A 97 36.84 -66.25 -9.11
CA SER A 97 37.32 -65.03 -9.77
C SER A 97 36.28 -64.48 -10.77
N HIS A 98 35.70 -65.33 -11.62
CA HIS A 98 34.64 -64.95 -12.54
C HIS A 98 33.37 -64.46 -11.81
N ASP A 99 32.96 -65.14 -10.74
CA ASP A 99 31.85 -64.73 -9.87
C ASP A 99 32.08 -63.33 -9.27
N THR A 100 33.31 -63.06 -8.83
CA THR A 100 33.69 -61.78 -8.23
C THR A 100 33.74 -60.67 -9.28
N ALA A 101 34.27 -60.96 -10.47
CA ALA A 101 34.28 -60.03 -11.60
C ALA A 101 32.86 -59.73 -12.10
N ALA A 102 32.00 -60.74 -12.21
CA ALA A 102 30.61 -60.58 -12.62
C ALA A 102 29.81 -59.76 -11.58
N LYS A 103 29.95 -60.05 -10.28
CA LYS A 103 29.34 -59.24 -9.21
C LYS A 103 29.80 -57.79 -9.26
N LYS A 104 31.10 -57.56 -9.46
CA LYS A 104 31.66 -56.20 -9.62
C LYS A 104 31.05 -55.47 -10.83
N ALA A 105 31.06 -56.09 -12.01
CA ALA A 105 30.47 -55.51 -13.22
C ALA A 105 28.96 -55.22 -13.08
N ILE A 106 28.20 -56.09 -12.40
CA ILE A 106 26.80 -55.86 -12.07
C ILE A 106 26.64 -54.64 -11.15
N THR A 107 27.47 -54.50 -10.11
CA THR A 107 27.40 -53.32 -9.23
C THR A 107 27.82 -52.02 -9.93
N GLU A 108 28.79 -52.07 -10.84
CA GLU A 108 29.22 -50.91 -11.63
C GLU A 108 28.11 -50.47 -12.59
N LEU A 109 27.47 -51.40 -13.31
CA LEU A 109 26.31 -51.13 -14.16
C LEU A 109 25.09 -50.62 -13.36
N GLN A 110 24.83 -51.16 -12.17
CA GLN A 110 23.75 -50.68 -11.30
C GLN A 110 23.99 -49.23 -10.84
N VAL A 111 25.23 -48.87 -10.51
CA VAL A 111 25.61 -47.49 -10.16
C VAL A 111 25.53 -46.56 -11.36
N GLU A 112 25.97 -46.98 -12.55
CA GLU A 112 25.85 -46.19 -13.78
C GLU A 112 24.38 -45.93 -14.14
N ILE A 113 23.56 -46.99 -14.20
CA ILE A 113 22.12 -46.90 -14.51
C ILE A 113 21.41 -46.00 -13.50
N LYS A 114 21.72 -46.12 -12.20
CA LYS A 114 21.14 -45.26 -11.16
C LYS A 114 21.55 -43.81 -11.37
N SER A 115 22.85 -43.53 -11.54
CA SER A 115 23.37 -42.17 -11.80
C SER A 115 22.72 -41.54 -13.04
N ARG A 116 22.54 -42.32 -14.11
CA ARG A 116 21.89 -41.89 -15.35
C ARG A 116 20.40 -41.63 -15.17
N THR A 117 19.71 -42.44 -14.36
CA THR A 117 18.30 -42.24 -13.98
C THR A 117 18.14 -40.99 -13.12
N ASP A 118 19.02 -40.76 -12.14
CA ASP A 118 19.01 -39.58 -11.29
C ASP A 118 19.29 -38.29 -12.09
N GLN A 119 20.23 -38.34 -13.06
CA GLN A 119 20.51 -37.23 -13.98
C GLN A 119 19.32 -36.91 -14.89
N VAL A 120 18.70 -37.91 -15.53
CA VAL A 120 17.50 -37.71 -16.37
C VAL A 120 16.32 -37.19 -15.54
N THR A 121 16.14 -37.70 -14.32
CA THR A 121 15.10 -37.23 -13.38
C THR A 121 15.34 -35.79 -12.95
N LYS A 122 16.59 -35.37 -12.73
CA LYS A 122 16.96 -33.99 -12.43
C LYS A 122 16.67 -33.06 -13.62
N ALA A 123 17.13 -33.40 -14.81
CA ALA A 123 16.89 -32.63 -16.02
C ALA A 123 15.39 -32.49 -16.34
N TYR A 124 14.61 -33.55 -16.13
CA TYR A 124 13.14 -33.51 -16.26
C TYR A 124 12.50 -32.53 -15.27
N ARG A 125 12.90 -32.55 -14.00
CA ARG A 125 12.42 -31.59 -12.98
C ARG A 125 12.79 -30.15 -13.32
N GLU A 126 13.99 -29.93 -13.86
CA GLU A 126 14.47 -28.61 -14.29
C GLU A 126 13.62 -28.08 -15.46
N VAL A 127 13.38 -28.88 -16.50
CA VAL A 127 12.50 -28.51 -17.62
C VAL A 127 11.05 -28.27 -17.19
N VAL A 128 10.51 -29.05 -16.23
CA VAL A 128 9.17 -28.82 -15.67
C VAL A 128 9.13 -27.50 -14.89
N ALA A 129 10.13 -27.21 -14.06
CA ALA A 129 10.21 -25.95 -13.31
C ALA A 129 10.38 -24.73 -14.24
N GLU A 130 11.15 -24.86 -15.33
CA GLU A 130 11.26 -23.82 -16.36
C GLU A 130 9.92 -23.59 -17.08
N LYS A 131 9.22 -24.66 -17.49
CA LYS A 131 7.87 -24.57 -18.07
C LYS A 131 6.91 -23.82 -17.15
N ASP A 132 6.86 -24.17 -15.86
CA ASP A 132 5.97 -23.54 -14.90
C ASP A 132 6.36 -22.08 -14.62
N GLN A 133 7.66 -21.77 -14.57
CA GLN A 133 8.14 -20.39 -14.50
C GLN A 133 7.76 -19.58 -15.75
N MET A 134 7.79 -20.17 -16.94
CA MET A 134 7.36 -19.51 -18.18
C MET A 134 5.84 -19.29 -18.22
N VAL A 135 5.02 -20.20 -17.68
CA VAL A 135 3.58 -19.98 -17.49
C VAL A 135 3.32 -18.80 -16.55
N VAL A 136 4.05 -18.70 -15.43
CA VAL A 136 3.95 -17.56 -14.50
C VAL A 136 4.39 -16.25 -15.17
N LYS A 137 5.49 -16.26 -15.93
CA LYS A 137 5.96 -15.10 -16.71
C LYS A 137 4.93 -14.66 -17.73
N TYR A 138 4.31 -15.59 -18.47
CA TYR A 138 3.28 -15.29 -19.46
C TYR A 138 2.01 -14.73 -18.80
N ALA A 139 1.53 -15.34 -17.72
CA ALA A 139 0.37 -14.83 -16.97
C ALA A 139 0.61 -13.43 -16.38
N GLN A 140 1.83 -13.13 -15.93
CA GLN A 140 2.20 -11.79 -15.45
C GLN A 140 2.37 -10.78 -16.59
N ALA A 141 2.88 -11.20 -17.75
CA ALA A 141 2.93 -10.36 -18.96
C ALA A 141 1.52 -10.02 -19.46
N GLU A 142 0.62 -11.00 -19.52
CA GLU A 142 -0.76 -10.79 -19.96
C GLU A 142 -1.57 -9.95 -18.96
N LYS A 143 -1.36 -10.13 -17.65
CA LYS A 143 -1.89 -9.23 -16.61
C LYS A 143 -1.42 -7.78 -16.82
N ASN A 144 -0.15 -7.57 -17.18
CA ASN A 144 0.38 -6.23 -17.48
C ASN A 144 -0.20 -5.68 -18.79
N ASN A 145 -0.36 -6.52 -19.81
CA ASN A 145 -0.96 -6.19 -21.11
C ASN A 145 -2.41 -5.71 -20.95
N ILE A 146 -3.25 -6.48 -20.26
CA ILE A 146 -4.63 -6.10 -19.89
C ILE A 146 -4.66 -4.81 -19.05
N GLY A 147 -3.66 -4.61 -18.18
CA GLY A 147 -3.50 -3.38 -17.41
C GLY A 147 -3.20 -2.15 -18.28
N ALA A 148 -2.31 -2.30 -19.26
CA ALA A 148 -1.98 -1.27 -20.25
C ALA A 148 -3.17 -0.97 -21.18
N GLN A 149 -3.86 -1.99 -21.69
CA GLN A 149 -5.04 -1.84 -22.53
C GLN A 149 -6.13 -1.03 -21.83
N LYS A 150 -6.43 -1.36 -20.56
CA LYS A 150 -7.37 -0.59 -19.72
C LYS A 150 -6.90 0.82 -19.40
N ALA A 151 -5.59 1.10 -19.45
CA ALA A 151 -5.07 2.47 -19.34
C ALA A 151 -5.28 3.26 -20.64
N ILE A 152 -5.06 2.62 -21.80
CA ILE A 152 -5.33 3.18 -23.13
C ILE A 152 -6.81 3.52 -23.28
N GLU A 153 -7.73 2.59 -23.02
CA GLU A 153 -9.19 2.81 -23.09
C GLU A 153 -9.65 4.02 -22.25
N ARG A 154 -9.08 4.20 -21.05
CA ARG A 154 -9.35 5.36 -20.18
C ARG A 154 -8.81 6.66 -20.74
N LEU A 155 -7.65 6.64 -21.37
CA LEU A 155 -7.05 7.82 -22.03
C LEU A 155 -7.83 8.18 -23.29
N GLU A 156 -8.25 7.21 -24.09
CA GLU A 156 -9.11 7.40 -25.27
C GLU A 156 -10.46 8.01 -24.90
N SER A 157 -11.10 7.55 -23.81
CA SER A 157 -12.33 8.19 -23.30
C SER A 157 -12.06 9.65 -22.92
N LYS A 158 -11.00 9.93 -22.15
CA LYS A 158 -10.64 11.30 -21.76
C LYS A 158 -10.35 12.20 -22.97
N ILE A 159 -9.66 11.69 -24.00
CA ILE A 159 -9.41 12.40 -25.26
C ILE A 159 -10.73 12.69 -25.99
N LYS A 160 -11.65 11.73 -26.03
CA LYS A 160 -12.97 11.87 -26.65
C LYS A 160 -13.85 12.90 -25.91
N ASP A 161 -13.77 12.95 -24.58
CA ASP A 161 -14.52 13.92 -23.76
C ASP A 161 -13.92 15.33 -23.86
N ALA A 162 -12.58 15.46 -23.83
CA ALA A 162 -11.89 16.73 -24.11
C ALA A 162 -12.15 17.25 -25.54
N ALA A 163 -12.34 16.35 -26.53
CA ALA A 163 -12.74 16.73 -27.88
C ALA A 163 -14.17 17.31 -27.92
N LYS A 164 -15.14 16.70 -27.21
CA LYS A 164 -16.50 17.27 -27.06
C LYS A 164 -16.45 18.65 -26.40
N GLU A 165 -15.64 18.82 -25.36
CA GLU A 165 -15.48 20.12 -24.68
C GLU A 165 -14.90 21.17 -25.61
N LYS A 166 -13.81 20.85 -26.32
CA LYS A 166 -13.20 21.69 -27.36
C LYS A 166 -14.24 22.11 -28.41
N ASP A 167 -15.04 21.18 -28.91
CA ASP A 167 -16.04 21.49 -29.95
C ASP A 167 -17.20 22.34 -29.38
N GLY A 168 -17.58 22.14 -28.12
CA GLY A 168 -18.52 23.01 -27.40
C GLY A 168 -17.98 24.42 -27.14
N LEU A 169 -16.68 24.56 -26.86
CA LEU A 169 -15.99 25.85 -26.77
C LEU A 169 -15.88 26.53 -28.14
N LEU A 170 -15.58 25.78 -29.20
CA LEU A 170 -15.59 26.28 -30.58
C LEU A 170 -16.99 26.73 -31.04
N GLY A 171 -18.05 26.09 -30.56
CA GLY A 171 -19.44 26.55 -30.69
C GLY A 171 -19.63 27.93 -30.07
N LYS A 172 -19.37 28.06 -28.76
CA LYS A 172 -19.45 29.34 -28.02
C LYS A 172 -18.61 30.46 -28.68
N ILE A 173 -17.43 30.14 -29.22
CA ILE A 173 -16.58 31.10 -29.94
C ILE A 173 -17.21 31.56 -31.27
N LYS A 174 -17.98 30.71 -31.97
CA LYS A 174 -18.78 31.14 -33.14
C LYS A 174 -19.93 32.04 -32.71
N ASP A 175 -20.66 31.67 -31.66
CA ASP A 175 -21.79 32.45 -31.16
C ASP A 175 -21.35 33.85 -30.70
N LEU A 176 -20.26 33.94 -29.94
CA LEU A 176 -19.66 35.21 -29.52
C LEU A 176 -19.12 36.04 -30.70
N LYS A 177 -18.67 35.41 -31.80
CA LYS A 177 -18.28 36.13 -33.03
C LYS A 177 -19.50 36.70 -33.75
N LEU A 178 -20.60 35.95 -33.83
CA LEU A 178 -21.86 36.41 -34.43
C LEU A 178 -22.46 37.57 -33.62
N GLU A 179 -22.49 37.45 -32.30
CA GLU A 179 -22.96 38.53 -31.42
C GLU A 179 -22.05 39.76 -31.49
N LYS A 180 -20.73 39.58 -31.59
CA LYS A 180 -19.79 40.69 -31.84
C LYS A 180 -20.07 41.41 -33.16
N THR A 181 -20.39 40.70 -34.24
CA THR A 181 -20.78 41.34 -35.51
C THR A 181 -22.15 42.02 -35.45
N ARG A 182 -23.09 41.47 -34.67
CA ARG A 182 -24.41 42.06 -34.42
C ARG A 182 -24.27 43.40 -33.67
N LEU A 183 -23.54 43.41 -32.56
CA LEU A 183 -23.25 44.60 -31.75
C LEU A 183 -22.42 45.64 -32.51
N GLY A 184 -21.49 45.22 -33.37
CA GLY A 184 -20.76 46.12 -34.26
C GLY A 184 -21.70 46.87 -35.21
N HIS A 185 -22.63 46.16 -35.85
CA HIS A 185 -23.62 46.79 -36.73
C HIS A 185 -24.57 47.73 -35.98
N GLU A 186 -25.01 47.37 -34.76
CA GLU A 186 -25.80 48.26 -33.91
C GLU A 186 -25.03 49.53 -33.52
N LEU A 187 -23.73 49.42 -33.22
CA LEU A 187 -22.87 50.56 -32.93
C LEU A 187 -22.68 51.48 -34.14
N ASP A 188 -22.48 50.94 -35.34
CA ASP A 188 -22.37 51.71 -36.58
C ASP A 188 -23.67 52.47 -36.90
N LEU A 189 -24.83 51.82 -36.70
CA LEU A 189 -26.15 52.47 -36.83
C LEU A 189 -26.31 53.62 -35.83
N LYS A 190 -25.96 53.40 -34.55
CA LYS A 190 -26.05 54.45 -33.52
C LYS A 190 -25.03 55.58 -33.72
N SER A 191 -23.87 55.29 -34.29
CA SER A 191 -22.88 56.30 -34.73
C SER A 191 -23.45 57.18 -35.85
N SER A 192 -24.12 56.56 -36.84
CA SER A 192 -24.80 57.27 -37.94
C SER A 192 -25.97 58.14 -37.44
N GLU A 193 -26.83 57.60 -36.56
CA GLU A 193 -27.88 58.38 -35.89
C GLU A 193 -27.31 59.58 -35.15
N ALA A 194 -26.28 59.40 -34.32
CA ALA A 194 -25.63 60.47 -33.58
C ALA A 194 -24.99 61.53 -34.50
N GLN A 195 -24.42 61.12 -35.64
CA GLN A 195 -23.90 62.05 -36.64
C GLN A 195 -25.02 62.88 -37.30
N ASN A 196 -26.20 62.29 -37.52
CA ASN A 196 -27.35 63.00 -38.09
C ASN A 196 -27.97 63.97 -37.07
N MET A 197 -28.16 63.56 -35.81
CA MET A 197 -28.59 64.46 -34.73
C MET A 197 -27.63 65.65 -34.56
N ARG A 198 -26.32 65.46 -34.73
CA ARG A 198 -25.32 66.57 -34.74
C ARG A 198 -25.52 67.53 -35.93
N LYS A 199 -25.80 67.02 -37.13
CA LYS A 199 -26.11 67.87 -38.31
C LYS A 199 -27.39 68.68 -38.09
N GLU A 200 -28.40 68.11 -37.42
CA GLU A 200 -29.63 68.83 -37.09
C GLU A 200 -29.40 69.89 -36.00
N ALA A 201 -28.62 69.59 -34.96
CA ALA A 201 -28.26 70.57 -33.94
C ALA A 201 -27.54 71.80 -34.52
N GLU A 202 -26.59 71.61 -35.45
CA GLU A 202 -25.92 72.73 -36.13
C GLU A 202 -26.89 73.51 -37.05
N LYS A 203 -27.82 72.85 -37.77
CA LYS A 203 -28.89 73.54 -38.53
C LYS A 203 -29.77 74.42 -37.63
N PHE A 204 -30.19 73.93 -36.47
CA PHE A 204 -30.99 74.73 -35.54
C PHE A 204 -30.19 75.91 -34.96
N LYS A 205 -28.90 75.72 -34.68
CA LYS A 205 -27.97 76.78 -34.25
C LYS A 205 -27.75 77.86 -35.34
N GLU A 206 -27.69 77.47 -36.62
CA GLU A 206 -27.71 78.40 -37.76
C GLU A 206 -29.03 79.18 -37.85
N GLN A 207 -30.18 78.50 -37.67
CA GLN A 207 -31.49 79.14 -37.64
C GLN A 207 -31.67 80.13 -36.47
N VAL A 208 -31.14 79.80 -35.29
CA VAL A 208 -31.09 80.72 -34.13
C VAL A 208 -30.20 81.92 -34.45
N SER A 209 -28.98 81.72 -34.94
CA SER A 209 -28.05 82.80 -35.33
C SER A 209 -28.66 83.73 -36.39
N SER A 210 -29.32 83.18 -37.41
CA SER A 210 -30.08 83.93 -38.42
C SER A 210 -31.24 84.72 -37.81
N SER A 211 -31.90 84.18 -36.78
CA SER A 211 -32.97 84.86 -36.06
C SER A 211 -32.45 85.98 -35.16
N ASP A 212 -31.31 85.79 -34.47
CA ASP A 212 -30.63 86.84 -33.71
C ASP A 212 -30.19 88.00 -34.61
N VAL A 213 -29.71 87.73 -35.83
CA VAL A 213 -29.37 88.76 -36.82
C VAL A 213 -30.62 89.54 -37.25
N ARG A 214 -31.74 88.86 -37.52
CA ARG A 214 -33.03 89.51 -37.83
C ARG A 214 -33.56 90.34 -36.67
N ILE A 215 -33.44 89.85 -35.43
CA ILE A 215 -33.83 90.58 -34.20
C ILE A 215 -32.96 91.83 -34.03
N LYS A 216 -31.63 91.71 -34.15
CA LYS A 216 -30.70 92.86 -34.07
C LYS A 216 -30.98 93.89 -35.17
N TRP A 217 -31.32 93.46 -36.39
CA TRP A 217 -31.72 94.36 -37.47
C TRP A 217 -33.03 95.10 -37.14
N ALA A 218 -34.06 94.39 -36.65
CA ALA A 218 -35.32 94.98 -36.24
C ALA A 218 -35.17 95.96 -35.06
N GLN A 219 -34.34 95.62 -34.06
CA GLN A 219 -33.99 96.49 -32.93
C GLN A 219 -33.26 97.75 -33.40
N ASN A 220 -32.28 97.62 -34.30
CA ASN A 220 -31.56 98.77 -34.87
C ASN A 220 -32.49 99.65 -35.72
N LYS A 221 -33.40 99.07 -36.51
CA LYS A 221 -34.41 99.83 -37.25
C LYS A 221 -35.33 100.60 -36.28
N LEU A 222 -35.93 99.93 -35.29
CA LEU A 222 -36.78 100.56 -34.28
C LEU A 222 -36.05 101.70 -33.55
N ARG A 223 -34.75 101.54 -33.27
CA ARG A 223 -33.91 102.59 -32.69
C ARG A 223 -33.79 103.82 -33.59
N ALA A 224 -33.56 103.61 -34.89
CA ALA A 224 -33.51 104.69 -35.88
C ALA A 224 -34.86 105.42 -36.02
N GLU A 225 -35.98 104.69 -36.05
CA GLU A 225 -37.33 105.29 -36.04
C GLU A 225 -37.58 106.11 -34.76
N LEU A 226 -37.16 105.60 -33.58
CA LEU A 226 -37.28 106.30 -32.29
C LEU A 226 -36.39 107.55 -32.21
N ASP A 227 -35.18 107.51 -32.76
CA ASP A 227 -34.28 108.66 -32.79
C ASP A 227 -34.75 109.72 -33.81
N GLY A 228 -35.28 109.30 -34.97
CA GLY A 228 -35.99 110.17 -35.91
C GLY A 228 -37.24 110.82 -35.30
N HIS A 229 -38.02 110.08 -34.50
CA HIS A 229 -39.16 110.62 -33.76
C HIS A 229 -38.75 111.65 -32.69
N LYS A 230 -37.57 111.53 -32.08
CA LYS A 230 -37.03 112.58 -31.19
C LYS A 230 -36.69 113.84 -31.97
N GLU A 231 -36.11 113.71 -33.16
CA GLU A 231 -35.79 114.85 -34.02
C GLU A 231 -37.05 115.57 -34.53
N THR A 232 -38.06 114.83 -35.03
CA THR A 232 -39.32 115.44 -35.47
C THR A 232 -40.06 116.10 -34.32
N LYS A 233 -40.08 115.50 -33.12
CA LYS A 233 -40.61 116.15 -31.91
C LYS A 233 -39.85 117.43 -31.58
N ALA A 234 -38.52 117.41 -31.56
CA ALA A 234 -37.71 118.60 -31.26
C ALA A 234 -37.89 119.72 -32.30
N ASN A 235 -38.13 119.36 -33.56
CA ASN A 235 -38.42 120.34 -34.61
C ASN A 235 -39.85 120.89 -34.52
N LEU A 236 -40.84 120.08 -34.14
CA LEU A 236 -42.20 120.53 -33.83
C LEU A 236 -42.22 121.46 -32.61
N GLU A 237 -41.38 121.21 -31.61
CA GLU A 237 -41.24 122.06 -30.41
C GLU A 237 -40.63 123.43 -30.77
N LYS A 238 -39.62 123.47 -31.66
CA LYS A 238 -39.10 124.74 -32.26
C LYS A 238 -40.15 125.48 -33.08
N ILE A 239 -40.98 124.77 -33.84
CA ILE A 239 -42.07 125.40 -34.64
C ILE A 239 -43.14 125.98 -33.72
N ASN A 240 -43.52 125.28 -32.66
CA ASN A 240 -44.46 125.80 -31.65
C ASN A 240 -43.91 127.04 -30.93
N GLN A 241 -42.61 127.06 -30.63
CA GLN A 241 -41.95 128.25 -30.06
C GLN A 241 -42.01 129.45 -31.02
N ARG A 242 -41.69 129.27 -32.31
CA ARG A 242 -41.85 130.31 -33.34
C ARG A 242 -43.30 130.77 -33.52
N LEU A 243 -44.26 129.85 -33.42
CA LEU A 243 -45.69 130.15 -33.49
C LEU A 243 -46.16 130.96 -32.27
N LYS A 244 -45.52 130.78 -31.10
CA LYS A 244 -45.74 131.59 -29.90
C LYS A 244 -45.14 132.98 -30.07
N GLU A 245 -43.91 133.08 -30.55
CA GLU A 245 -43.23 134.36 -30.87
C GLU A 245 -44.06 135.19 -31.87
N ALA A 246 -44.47 134.60 -32.99
CA ALA A 246 -45.31 135.28 -33.99
C ALA A 246 -46.70 135.69 -33.44
N LYS A 247 -47.27 134.94 -32.48
CA LYS A 247 -48.51 135.35 -31.79
C LYS A 247 -48.29 136.52 -30.85
N GLU A 248 -47.16 136.56 -30.14
CA GLU A 248 -46.78 137.66 -29.25
C GLU A 248 -46.50 138.94 -30.06
N GLU A 249 -45.85 138.83 -31.22
CA GLU A 249 -45.70 139.91 -32.22
C GLU A 249 -47.07 140.39 -32.76
N THR A 250 -47.95 139.47 -33.17
CA THR A 250 -49.30 139.82 -33.68
C THR A 250 -50.13 140.55 -32.63
N GLU A 251 -50.04 140.13 -31.37
CA GLU A 251 -50.76 140.77 -30.26
C GLU A 251 -50.13 142.11 -29.85
N GLN A 252 -48.82 142.31 -30.06
CA GLN A 252 -48.18 143.62 -29.95
C GLN A 252 -48.64 144.57 -31.06
N ILE A 253 -48.74 144.11 -32.30
CA ILE A 253 -49.30 144.89 -33.42
C ILE A 253 -50.75 145.29 -33.12
N ARG A 254 -51.58 144.36 -32.62
CA ARG A 254 -52.96 144.64 -32.20
C ARG A 254 -53.02 145.75 -31.14
N ARG A 255 -52.16 145.71 -30.12
CA ARG A 255 -52.06 146.76 -29.08
C ARG A 255 -51.66 148.12 -29.68
N ASN A 256 -50.62 148.16 -30.52
CA ASN A 256 -50.20 149.39 -31.20
C ASN A 256 -51.33 149.98 -32.06
N CYS A 257 -52.12 149.16 -32.77
CA CYS A 257 -53.28 149.61 -33.52
C CYS A 257 -54.41 150.15 -32.62
N GLN A 258 -54.64 149.56 -31.44
CA GLN A 258 -55.62 150.08 -30.48
C GLN A 258 -55.21 151.43 -29.87
N GLU A 259 -53.91 151.68 -29.65
CA GLU A 259 -53.42 153.00 -29.23
C GLU A 259 -53.64 154.05 -30.32
N ILE A 260 -53.31 153.74 -31.58
CA ILE A 260 -53.55 154.62 -32.73
C ILE A 260 -55.04 154.99 -32.85
N ILE A 261 -55.94 154.00 -32.78
CA ILE A 261 -57.40 154.23 -32.84
C ILE A 261 -57.85 155.12 -31.68
N LYS A 262 -57.33 154.91 -30.47
CA LYS A 262 -57.67 155.74 -29.30
C LYS A 262 -57.23 157.19 -29.47
N THR A 263 -56.07 157.46 -30.07
CA THR A 263 -55.61 158.82 -30.39
C THR A 263 -56.35 159.49 -31.56
N TYR A 264 -57.18 158.76 -32.31
CA TYR A 264 -57.93 159.28 -33.46
C TYR A 264 -59.41 159.59 -33.15
N GLN A 265 -59.85 159.41 -31.90
CA GLN A 265 -61.25 159.53 -31.47
C GLN A 265 -61.52 160.76 -30.57
N GLU A 266 -60.52 161.63 -30.34
CA GLU A 266 -60.63 162.80 -29.45
C GLU A 266 -60.59 164.16 -30.18
N SER A 267 -60.82 164.18 -31.51
CA SER A 267 -61.05 165.42 -32.28
C SER A 267 -62.05 165.20 -33.42
N GLU A 268 -63.26 165.77 -33.29
CA GLU A 268 -64.34 165.71 -34.30
C GLU A 268 -64.87 167.13 -34.63
N GLU A 269 -65.77 167.20 -35.61
CA GLU A 269 -66.36 168.41 -36.23
C GLU A 269 -65.35 169.22 -37.11
N ILE A 270 -65.76 169.85 -38.21
CA ILE A 270 -67.08 170.40 -38.54
C ILE A 270 -67.69 169.81 -39.84
N LYS A 271 -69.02 169.66 -39.84
CA LYS A 271 -69.87 169.27 -40.97
C LYS A 271 -69.91 170.34 -42.07
N SER A 272 -70.15 169.95 -43.34
CA SER A 272 -71.46 170.16 -43.98
C SER A 272 -71.42 170.00 -45.51
N ASN A 273 -72.18 169.00 -46.01
CA ASN A 273 -73.05 169.01 -47.20
C ASN A 273 -72.93 167.73 -48.06
N SER A 274 -74.00 167.17 -48.60
CA SER A 274 -75.39 167.01 -48.10
C SER A 274 -76.07 165.96 -48.97
N LEU A 275 -76.43 164.81 -48.39
CA LEU A 275 -77.36 163.75 -48.86
C LEU A 275 -77.32 163.19 -50.31
N ASP A 276 -77.13 163.96 -51.39
CA ASP A 276 -77.28 163.45 -52.78
C ASP A 276 -76.24 162.39 -53.17
N GLN A 277 -75.06 162.38 -52.53
CA GLN A 277 -74.05 161.35 -52.76
C GLN A 277 -74.34 160.03 -52.00
N GLN A 278 -75.28 160.04 -51.04
CA GLN A 278 -75.54 158.90 -50.16
C GLN A 278 -76.42 157.82 -50.83
N LEU A 279 -77.33 158.20 -51.72
CA LEU A 279 -78.22 157.23 -52.40
C LEU A 279 -77.44 156.23 -53.26
N LYS A 280 -76.50 156.73 -54.10
CA LYS A 280 -75.62 155.86 -54.92
C LYS A 280 -74.66 155.01 -54.08
N LYS A 281 -74.15 155.53 -52.96
CA LYS A 281 -73.34 154.74 -52.03
C LYS A 281 -74.17 153.62 -51.39
N LYS A 282 -75.38 153.89 -50.91
CA LYS A 282 -76.25 152.84 -50.36
C LYS A 282 -76.62 151.77 -51.38
N GLN A 283 -76.79 152.13 -52.66
CA GLN A 283 -77.09 151.18 -53.72
C GLN A 283 -75.88 150.29 -54.10
N THR A 284 -74.65 150.77 -53.90
CA THR A 284 -73.42 149.95 -54.07
C THR A 284 -73.05 149.16 -52.81
N GLU A 285 -73.30 149.71 -51.61
CA GLU A 285 -73.16 148.99 -50.33
C GLU A 285 -74.13 147.81 -50.25
N LEU A 286 -75.39 147.96 -50.69
CA LEU A 286 -76.35 146.85 -50.69
C LEU A 286 -75.85 145.68 -51.56
N LEU A 287 -75.38 145.96 -52.77
CA LEU A 287 -74.90 144.93 -53.71
C LEU A 287 -73.57 144.29 -53.23
N LEU A 288 -72.71 145.06 -52.56
CA LEU A 288 -71.53 144.52 -51.87
C LEU A 288 -71.92 143.64 -50.68
N GLN A 289 -72.94 144.03 -49.91
CA GLN A 289 -73.43 143.27 -48.76
C GLN A 289 -74.18 142.00 -49.18
N GLU A 290 -74.87 142.01 -50.33
CA GLU A 290 -75.46 140.82 -50.97
C GLU A 290 -74.37 139.84 -51.44
N THR A 291 -73.30 140.34 -52.07
CA THR A 291 -72.15 139.48 -52.45
C THR A 291 -71.41 138.94 -51.23
N GLU A 292 -71.15 139.75 -50.21
CA GLU A 292 -70.57 139.28 -48.94
C GLU A 292 -71.44 138.23 -48.22
N ASN A 293 -72.78 138.37 -48.24
CA ASN A 293 -73.67 137.36 -47.67
C ASN A 293 -73.59 136.07 -48.47
N LYS A 294 -73.57 136.15 -49.80
CA LYS A 294 -73.42 134.99 -50.67
C LYS A 294 -72.09 134.28 -50.46
N ASP A 295 -70.99 135.01 -50.31
CA ASP A 295 -69.67 134.45 -49.99
C ASP A 295 -69.68 133.75 -48.62
N LYS A 296 -70.36 134.33 -47.61
CA LYS A 296 -70.55 133.70 -46.29
C LYS A 296 -71.42 132.44 -46.38
N GLU A 297 -72.49 132.44 -47.17
CA GLU A 297 -73.33 131.27 -47.43
C GLU A 297 -72.56 130.16 -48.17
N GLU A 298 -71.73 130.50 -49.16
CA GLU A 298 -70.86 129.55 -49.86
C GLU A 298 -69.78 128.96 -48.94
N LEU A 299 -69.20 129.77 -48.05
CA LEU A 299 -68.29 129.31 -46.99
C LEU A 299 -68.99 128.38 -45.98
N TYR A 300 -70.18 128.75 -45.45
CA TYR A 300 -70.95 127.88 -44.56
C TYR A 300 -71.35 126.56 -45.26
N THR A 301 -71.78 126.64 -46.52
CA THR A 301 -72.13 125.46 -47.32
C THR A 301 -70.92 124.55 -47.55
N THR A 302 -69.72 125.12 -47.69
CA THR A 302 -68.47 124.36 -47.85
C THR A 302 -68.04 123.73 -46.53
N ALA A 303 -68.05 124.49 -45.42
CA ALA A 303 -67.75 123.98 -44.09
C ALA A 303 -68.72 122.86 -43.64
N MET A 304 -70.02 122.94 -43.99
CA MET A 304 -70.95 121.85 -43.74
C MET A 304 -70.64 120.59 -44.57
N LYS A 305 -70.21 120.74 -45.84
CA LYS A 305 -69.76 119.61 -46.67
C LYS A 305 -68.50 118.94 -46.10
N GLU A 306 -67.52 119.73 -45.66
CA GLU A 306 -66.30 119.23 -45.01
C GLU A 306 -66.62 118.51 -43.70
N LEU A 307 -67.49 119.09 -42.86
CA LEU A 307 -67.94 118.47 -41.61
C LEU A 307 -68.67 117.14 -41.86
N GLU A 308 -69.51 117.05 -42.88
CA GLU A 308 -70.20 115.79 -43.20
C GLU A 308 -69.25 114.73 -43.79
N GLN A 309 -68.30 115.14 -44.65
CA GLN A 309 -67.21 114.25 -45.09
C GLN A 309 -66.37 113.74 -43.91
N LEU A 310 -66.11 114.59 -42.89
CA LEU A 310 -65.38 114.20 -41.70
C LEU A 310 -66.17 113.20 -40.83
N LYS A 311 -67.50 113.38 -40.70
CA LYS A 311 -68.38 112.39 -40.04
C LYS A 311 -68.41 111.05 -40.77
N ILE A 312 -68.44 111.07 -42.11
CA ILE A 312 -68.39 109.85 -42.93
C ILE A 312 -67.08 109.11 -42.69
N LYS A 313 -65.93 109.79 -42.83
CA LYS A 313 -64.59 109.22 -42.53
C LYS A 313 -64.45 108.71 -41.10
N HIS A 314 -65.04 109.41 -40.12
CA HIS A 314 -65.04 108.95 -38.74
C HIS A 314 -65.87 107.66 -38.57
N ARG A 315 -67.03 107.55 -39.23
CA ARG A 315 -67.86 106.34 -39.22
C ARG A 315 -67.17 105.17 -39.92
N GLU A 316 -66.46 105.43 -41.02
CA GLU A 316 -65.64 104.44 -41.74
C GLU A 316 -64.52 103.91 -40.83
N THR A 317 -63.70 104.80 -40.24
CA THR A 317 -62.60 104.40 -39.32
C THR A 317 -63.09 103.69 -38.05
N LEU A 318 -64.29 104.00 -37.55
CA LEU A 318 -64.92 103.24 -36.45
C LEU A 318 -65.35 101.83 -36.90
N SER A 319 -65.86 101.68 -38.12
CA SER A 319 -66.22 100.36 -38.68
C SER A 319 -64.99 99.50 -38.96
N GLU A 320 -63.90 100.11 -39.43
CA GLU A 320 -62.59 99.44 -39.57
C GLU A 320 -62.06 99.01 -38.20
N LEU A 321 -62.08 99.91 -37.20
CA LEU A 321 -61.64 99.60 -35.83
C LEU A 321 -62.42 98.42 -35.23
N HIS A 322 -63.75 98.40 -35.38
CA HIS A 322 -64.59 97.27 -34.95
C HIS A 322 -64.17 95.97 -35.64
N THR A 323 -63.97 96.01 -36.97
CA THR A 323 -63.52 94.84 -37.75
C THR A 323 -62.15 94.31 -37.30
N TYR A 324 -61.23 95.21 -36.90
CA TYR A 324 -59.95 94.82 -36.32
C TYR A 324 -60.08 94.28 -34.88
N GLN A 325 -61.02 94.78 -34.08
CA GLN A 325 -61.33 94.25 -32.75
C GLN A 325 -61.90 92.83 -32.84
N ASP A 326 -62.92 92.61 -33.68
CA ASP A 326 -63.50 91.28 -33.94
C ASP A 326 -62.42 90.28 -34.39
N LYS A 327 -61.57 90.69 -35.34
CA LYS A 327 -60.47 89.86 -35.83
C LYS A 327 -59.43 89.53 -34.76
N THR A 328 -59.14 90.47 -33.86
CA THR A 328 -58.22 90.23 -32.73
C THR A 328 -58.83 89.22 -31.76
N MET A 329 -60.11 89.37 -31.42
CA MET A 329 -60.85 88.44 -30.55
C MET A 329 -60.86 87.01 -31.11
N CYS A 330 -61.13 86.82 -32.40
CA CYS A 330 -61.06 85.49 -33.02
C CYS A 330 -59.65 84.87 -32.94
N LEU A 331 -58.59 85.65 -33.14
CA LEU A 331 -57.21 85.18 -33.04
C LEU A 331 -56.80 84.85 -31.59
N GLU A 332 -57.33 85.57 -30.61
CA GLU A 332 -57.15 85.27 -29.18
C GLU A 332 -57.89 83.98 -28.78
N GLU A 333 -59.08 83.72 -29.32
CA GLU A 333 -59.79 82.45 -29.14
C GLU A 333 -59.05 81.28 -29.79
N GLU A 334 -58.60 81.41 -31.05
CA GLU A 334 -57.77 80.41 -31.73
C GLU A 334 -56.50 80.08 -30.91
N HIS A 335 -55.72 81.10 -30.53
CA HIS A 335 -54.50 80.92 -29.71
C HIS A 335 -54.80 80.20 -28.38
N LYS A 336 -55.91 80.53 -27.71
CA LYS A 336 -56.33 79.85 -26.48
C LYS A 336 -56.65 78.37 -26.73
N THR A 337 -57.35 78.04 -27.81
CA THR A 337 -57.65 76.63 -28.13
C THR A 337 -56.39 75.83 -28.46
N ASP A 338 -55.41 76.44 -29.15
CA ASP A 338 -54.10 75.83 -29.42
C ASP A 338 -53.28 75.64 -28.13
N GLU A 339 -53.29 76.62 -27.22
CA GLU A 339 -52.62 76.46 -25.92
C GLU A 339 -53.26 75.34 -25.08
N GLU A 340 -54.59 75.24 -25.07
CA GLU A 340 -55.29 74.13 -24.43
C GLU A 340 -54.94 72.77 -25.07
N MET A 341 -54.86 72.69 -26.40
CA MET A 341 -54.43 71.46 -27.09
C MET A 341 -52.97 71.12 -26.77
N LEU A 342 -52.07 72.09 -26.82
CA LEU A 342 -50.66 71.92 -26.48
C LEU A 342 -50.50 71.43 -25.02
N ASN A 343 -51.32 71.91 -24.09
CA ASN A 343 -51.31 71.46 -22.69
C ASN A 343 -51.88 70.03 -22.54
N LYS A 344 -52.92 69.66 -23.31
CA LYS A 344 -53.42 68.26 -23.41
C LYS A 344 -52.32 67.32 -23.95
N PHE A 345 -51.58 67.72 -25.00
CA PHE A 345 -50.45 66.95 -25.54
C PHE A 345 -49.27 66.84 -24.55
N LYS A 346 -48.90 67.93 -23.85
CA LYS A 346 -47.87 67.89 -22.79
C LYS A 346 -48.23 66.87 -21.69
N HIS A 347 -49.48 66.85 -21.24
CA HIS A 347 -49.93 65.91 -20.21
C HIS A 347 -49.90 64.46 -20.69
N MET A 348 -50.37 64.19 -21.92
CA MET A 348 -50.28 62.85 -22.52
C MET A 348 -48.83 62.38 -22.67
N LEU A 349 -47.91 63.25 -23.08
CA LEU A 349 -46.49 62.95 -23.18
C LEU A 349 -45.85 62.66 -21.80
N GLN A 350 -46.25 63.39 -20.75
CA GLN A 350 -45.81 63.11 -19.37
C GLN A 350 -46.32 61.74 -18.89
N LYS A 351 -47.59 61.42 -19.15
CA LYS A 351 -48.17 60.10 -18.83
C LYS A 351 -47.43 58.97 -19.54
N GLN A 352 -47.21 59.08 -20.85
CA GLN A 352 -46.45 58.09 -21.63
C GLN A 352 -45.01 57.93 -21.14
N LYS A 353 -44.34 59.01 -20.71
CA LYS A 353 -43.01 58.93 -20.08
C LYS A 353 -43.03 58.16 -18.75
N ALA A 354 -44.04 58.37 -17.92
CA ALA A 354 -44.21 57.62 -16.67
C ALA A 354 -44.53 56.13 -16.93
N GLU A 355 -45.39 55.83 -17.90
CA GLU A 355 -45.72 54.45 -18.32
C GLU A 355 -44.49 53.74 -18.90
N ASN A 356 -43.74 54.39 -19.80
CA ASN A 356 -42.49 53.83 -20.35
C ASN A 356 -41.45 53.57 -19.26
N LYS A 357 -41.26 54.48 -18.29
CA LYS A 357 -40.39 54.20 -17.14
C LYS A 357 -40.89 52.99 -16.35
N THR A 358 -42.18 52.92 -16.05
CA THR A 358 -42.76 51.79 -15.30
C THR A 358 -42.62 50.45 -16.04
N LEU A 359 -42.58 50.46 -17.38
CA LEU A 359 -42.29 49.29 -18.20
C LEU A 359 -40.79 48.96 -18.22
N GLN A 360 -39.91 49.96 -18.24
CA GLN A 360 -38.46 49.77 -18.10
C GLN A 360 -38.12 49.16 -16.74
N ASP A 361 -38.59 49.74 -15.63
CA ASP A 361 -38.38 49.25 -14.26
C ASP A 361 -38.81 47.76 -14.12
N LYS A 362 -39.94 47.38 -14.75
CA LYS A 362 -40.42 45.98 -14.82
C LYS A 362 -39.54 45.08 -15.67
N THR A 363 -38.97 45.60 -16.76
CA THR A 363 -38.08 44.86 -17.66
C THR A 363 -36.75 44.57 -16.98
N GLU A 364 -36.19 45.56 -16.28
CA GLU A 364 -34.96 45.41 -15.48
C GLU A 364 -35.15 44.38 -14.35
N HIS A 365 -36.29 44.43 -13.64
CA HIS A 365 -36.65 43.41 -12.65
C HIS A 365 -36.79 42.00 -13.27
N MET A 366 -37.37 41.87 -14.46
CA MET A 366 -37.49 40.58 -15.17
C MET A 366 -36.12 40.03 -15.60
N VAL A 367 -35.20 40.90 -16.05
CA VAL A 367 -33.82 40.52 -16.38
C VAL A 367 -33.07 40.05 -15.13
N GLN A 368 -33.20 40.76 -14.00
CA GLN A 368 -32.61 40.35 -12.72
C GLN A 368 -33.16 38.98 -12.27
N LEU A 369 -34.48 38.80 -12.29
CA LEU A 369 -35.12 37.53 -11.91
C LEU A 369 -34.69 36.37 -12.83
N GLN A 370 -34.49 36.63 -14.13
CA GLN A 370 -33.94 35.62 -15.05
C GLN A 370 -32.46 35.30 -14.76
N SER A 371 -31.68 36.28 -14.32
CA SER A 371 -30.29 36.07 -13.87
C SER A 371 -30.23 35.20 -12.61
N ASP A 372 -31.09 35.49 -11.63
CA ASP A 372 -31.20 34.70 -10.40
C ASP A 372 -31.74 33.29 -10.64
N PHE A 373 -32.70 33.11 -11.55
CA PHE A 373 -33.15 31.79 -11.99
C PHE A 373 -31.99 31.00 -12.64
N LYS A 374 -31.21 31.61 -13.53
CA LYS A 374 -30.02 30.98 -14.13
C LYS A 374 -28.94 30.65 -13.08
N ARG A 375 -28.80 31.45 -12.02
CA ARG A 375 -27.90 31.20 -10.88
C ARG A 375 -28.38 30.00 -10.04
N ALA A 376 -29.67 29.97 -9.70
CA ALA A 376 -30.29 28.85 -8.99
C ALA A 376 -30.19 27.53 -9.79
N GLN A 377 -30.45 27.57 -11.10
CA GLN A 377 -30.35 26.42 -11.99
C GLN A 377 -28.92 25.83 -12.05
N LYS A 378 -27.89 26.69 -12.07
CA LYS A 378 -26.49 26.24 -11.94
C LYS A 378 -26.21 25.58 -10.59
N THR A 379 -26.74 26.15 -9.51
CA THR A 379 -26.55 25.64 -8.14
C THR A 379 -27.22 24.27 -7.96
N ILE A 380 -28.42 24.09 -8.52
CA ILE A 380 -29.11 22.79 -8.57
C ILE A 380 -28.27 21.79 -9.36
N ALA A 381 -27.78 22.14 -10.56
CA ALA A 381 -26.95 21.26 -11.36
C ALA A 381 -25.63 20.83 -10.67
N SER A 382 -25.00 21.70 -9.86
CA SER A 382 -23.85 21.30 -9.05
C SER A 382 -24.21 20.39 -7.88
N LEU A 383 -25.37 20.60 -7.23
CA LEU A 383 -25.85 19.74 -6.15
C LEU A 383 -26.30 18.37 -6.66
N ASP A 384 -26.92 18.30 -7.85
CA ASP A 384 -27.25 17.03 -8.50
C ASP A 384 -26.00 16.22 -8.85
N ALA A 385 -24.92 16.88 -9.27
CA ALA A 385 -23.62 16.24 -9.50
C ALA A 385 -23.00 15.73 -8.19
N GLU A 386 -22.95 16.55 -7.13
CA GLU A 386 -22.45 16.14 -5.81
C GLU A 386 -23.27 14.98 -5.23
N VAL A 387 -24.60 15.00 -5.38
CA VAL A 387 -25.50 13.91 -4.98
C VAL A 387 -25.27 12.64 -5.83
N SER A 388 -24.88 12.77 -7.10
CA SER A 388 -24.47 11.64 -7.94
C SER A 388 -23.16 11.02 -7.45
N ASP A 389 -22.14 11.84 -7.19
CA ASP A 389 -20.83 11.38 -6.72
C ASP A 389 -20.93 10.75 -5.31
N LEU A 390 -21.74 11.33 -4.41
CA LEU A 390 -22.05 10.73 -3.11
C LEU A 390 -22.79 9.39 -3.23
N LYS A 391 -23.67 9.21 -4.22
CA LYS A 391 -24.33 7.91 -4.49
C LYS A 391 -23.33 6.86 -5.02
N ILE A 392 -22.37 7.27 -5.86
CA ILE A 392 -21.30 6.39 -6.34
C ILE A 392 -20.41 5.96 -5.17
N ASN A 393 -19.88 6.91 -4.40
CA ASN A 393 -19.04 6.65 -3.23
C ASN A 393 -19.73 5.74 -2.20
N ASN A 394 -21.01 5.97 -1.91
CA ASN A 394 -21.77 5.14 -0.97
C ASN A 394 -22.00 3.71 -1.50
N LYS A 395 -22.22 3.56 -2.81
CA LYS A 395 -22.30 2.23 -3.46
C LYS A 395 -20.96 1.50 -3.39
N ASP A 396 -19.85 2.17 -3.66
CA ASP A 396 -18.52 1.56 -3.63
C ASP A 396 -18.11 1.17 -2.20
N LEU A 397 -18.38 2.03 -1.21
CA LEU A 397 -18.24 1.71 0.22
C LEU A 397 -19.11 0.51 0.64
N SER A 398 -20.33 0.37 0.09
CA SER A 398 -21.17 -0.80 0.35
C SER A 398 -20.56 -2.09 -0.23
N ILE A 399 -19.93 -2.02 -1.41
CA ILE A 399 -19.22 -3.15 -2.02
C ILE A 399 -17.96 -3.50 -1.20
N GLU A 400 -17.23 -2.51 -0.68
CA GLU A 400 -16.08 -2.74 0.20
C GLU A 400 -16.47 -3.33 1.56
N MET A 401 -17.56 -2.87 2.17
CA MET A 401 -18.13 -3.45 3.39
C MET A 401 -18.53 -4.91 3.19
N GLU A 402 -19.22 -5.23 2.08
CA GLU A 402 -19.61 -6.61 1.76
C GLU A 402 -18.38 -7.49 1.46
N GLY A 403 -17.37 -6.93 0.79
CA GLY A 403 -16.05 -7.54 0.63
C GLY A 403 -15.32 -7.78 1.95
N CYS A 404 -15.50 -6.92 2.95
CA CYS A 404 -14.98 -7.14 4.31
C CYS A 404 -15.71 -8.26 5.03
N ARG A 405 -17.06 -8.26 5.02
CA ARG A 405 -17.87 -9.35 5.61
C ARG A 405 -17.56 -10.71 5.00
N ARG A 406 -17.30 -10.78 3.69
CA ARG A 406 -16.88 -12.02 3.01
C ARG A 406 -15.53 -12.53 3.53
N ARG A 407 -14.51 -11.65 3.59
CA ARG A 407 -13.19 -11.95 4.15
C ARG A 407 -13.21 -12.27 5.66
N GLU A 408 -14.20 -11.76 6.39
CA GLU A 408 -14.46 -12.10 7.79
C GLU A 408 -15.08 -13.50 7.92
N SER A 409 -16.09 -13.81 7.10
CA SER A 409 -16.69 -15.15 7.01
C SER A 409 -15.67 -16.22 6.63
N GLU A 410 -14.82 -15.97 5.63
CA GLU A 410 -13.72 -16.85 5.22
C GLU A 410 -12.74 -17.13 6.38
N LYS A 411 -12.45 -16.12 7.21
CA LYS A 411 -11.61 -16.27 8.40
C LYS A 411 -12.30 -17.02 9.52
N LEU A 412 -13.60 -16.80 9.74
CA LEU A 412 -14.39 -17.52 10.73
C LEU A 412 -14.48 -19.00 10.36
N GLU A 413 -14.75 -19.34 9.10
CA GLU A 413 -14.77 -20.71 8.60
C GLU A 413 -13.38 -21.41 8.72
N LEU A 414 -12.29 -20.68 8.47
CA LEU A 414 -10.93 -21.17 8.72
C LEU A 414 -10.65 -21.38 10.22
N THR A 415 -11.16 -20.51 11.08
CA THR A 415 -10.99 -20.60 12.54
C THR A 415 -11.81 -21.75 13.11
N GLU A 416 -13.02 -21.97 12.61
CA GLU A 416 -13.86 -23.12 12.91
C GLU A 416 -13.14 -24.42 12.53
N LYS A 417 -12.66 -24.54 11.28
CA LYS A 417 -11.91 -25.73 10.81
C LYS A 417 -10.63 -26.01 11.59
N LEU A 418 -9.92 -24.97 12.04
CA LEU A 418 -8.77 -25.13 12.93
C LEU A 418 -9.19 -25.56 14.35
N THR A 419 -10.31 -25.05 14.85
CA THR A 419 -10.82 -25.37 16.19
C THR A 419 -11.38 -26.80 16.25
N THR A 420 -12.16 -27.22 15.26
CA THR A 420 -12.62 -28.61 15.14
C THR A 420 -11.44 -29.56 14.96
N LYS A 421 -10.44 -29.22 14.13
CA LYS A 421 -9.29 -30.10 13.95
C LYS A 421 -8.37 -30.18 15.18
N ASN A 422 -8.24 -29.09 15.95
CA ASN A 422 -7.59 -29.15 17.26
C ASN A 422 -8.38 -30.02 18.26
N ALA A 423 -9.72 -29.93 18.28
CA ALA A 423 -10.54 -30.77 19.15
C ALA A 423 -10.45 -32.26 18.78
N GLU A 424 -10.46 -32.60 17.48
CA GLU A 424 -10.19 -33.96 17.00
C GLU A 424 -8.80 -34.44 17.43
N LEU A 425 -7.74 -33.67 17.15
CA LEU A 425 -6.36 -34.03 17.50
C LEU A 425 -6.17 -34.16 19.01
N GLN A 426 -6.81 -33.32 19.83
CA GLN A 426 -6.71 -33.40 21.28
C GLN A 426 -7.51 -34.59 21.86
N SER A 427 -8.63 -34.96 21.22
CA SER A 427 -9.35 -36.21 21.53
C SER A 427 -8.53 -37.44 21.15
N GLU A 428 -7.89 -37.45 19.98
CA GLU A 428 -7.01 -38.53 19.52
C GLU A 428 -5.79 -38.67 20.44
N ASN A 429 -5.16 -37.56 20.81
CA ASN A 429 -4.01 -37.54 21.72
C ASN A 429 -4.39 -37.98 23.15
N SER A 430 -5.60 -37.64 23.62
CA SER A 430 -6.13 -38.16 24.89
C SER A 430 -6.36 -39.67 24.83
N ALA A 431 -6.99 -40.18 23.78
CA ALA A 431 -7.22 -41.63 23.60
C ALA A 431 -5.90 -42.42 23.43
N LEU A 432 -4.89 -41.83 22.80
CA LEU A 432 -3.53 -42.39 22.74
C LEU A 432 -2.86 -42.38 24.11
N ASN A 433 -2.99 -41.29 24.88
CA ASN A 433 -2.46 -41.21 26.25
C ASN A 433 -3.13 -42.22 27.19
N ASP A 434 -4.45 -42.39 27.13
CA ASP A 434 -5.19 -43.41 27.90
C ASP A 434 -4.72 -44.82 27.54
N LYS A 435 -4.44 -45.07 26.25
CA LYS A 435 -3.88 -46.34 25.79
C LYS A 435 -2.43 -46.56 26.27
N VAL A 436 -1.61 -45.50 26.33
CA VAL A 436 -0.25 -45.54 26.91
C VAL A 436 -0.31 -45.77 28.42
N MET A 437 -1.26 -45.16 29.14
CA MET A 437 -1.51 -45.42 30.56
C MET A 437 -1.92 -46.89 30.79
N ALA A 438 -2.89 -47.41 30.02
CA ALA A 438 -3.33 -48.80 30.12
C ALA A 438 -2.19 -49.80 29.85
N LEU A 439 -1.42 -49.60 28.78
CA LEU A 439 -0.24 -50.42 28.48
C LEU A 439 0.86 -50.29 29.54
N SER A 440 1.04 -49.12 30.16
CA SER A 440 1.99 -48.93 31.26
C SER A 440 1.57 -49.70 32.51
N VAL A 441 0.28 -49.71 32.84
CA VAL A 441 -0.28 -50.52 33.93
C VAL A 441 -0.14 -52.01 33.63
N GLU A 442 -0.41 -52.45 32.41
CA GLU A 442 -0.24 -53.85 32.01
C GLU A 442 1.23 -54.28 32.07
N VAL A 443 2.16 -53.50 31.52
CA VAL A 443 3.61 -53.75 31.61
C VAL A 443 4.08 -53.77 33.07
N GLN A 444 3.56 -52.91 33.93
CA GLN A 444 3.92 -52.90 35.34
C GLN A 444 3.34 -54.10 36.10
N SER A 445 2.12 -54.56 35.77
CA SER A 445 1.55 -55.81 36.30
C SER A 445 2.39 -57.02 35.86
N GLN A 446 2.67 -57.14 34.55
CA GLN A 446 3.51 -58.20 34.00
C GLN A 446 4.90 -58.20 34.63
N LYS A 447 5.48 -57.03 34.94
CA LYS A 447 6.77 -56.91 35.64
C LYS A 447 6.69 -57.39 37.09
N MET A 448 5.60 -57.10 37.82
CA MET A 448 5.39 -57.61 39.18
C MET A 448 5.14 -59.13 39.19
N ASP A 449 4.38 -59.65 38.22
CA ASP A 449 4.20 -61.09 38.04
C ASP A 449 5.52 -61.79 37.72
N LEU A 450 6.32 -61.23 36.80
CA LEU A 450 7.63 -61.77 36.42
C LEU A 450 8.60 -61.76 37.61
N GLN A 451 8.68 -60.66 38.36
CA GLN A 451 9.47 -60.55 39.59
C GLN A 451 8.99 -61.53 40.69
N SER A 452 7.69 -61.80 40.76
CA SER A 452 7.14 -62.86 41.62
C SER A 452 7.56 -64.25 41.13
N LYS A 453 7.54 -64.52 39.82
CA LYS A 453 8.02 -65.80 39.26
C LYS A 453 9.53 -66.00 39.45
N GLU A 454 10.34 -64.95 39.35
CA GLU A 454 11.76 -64.96 39.70
C GLU A 454 11.96 -65.32 41.17
N SER A 455 11.28 -64.62 42.10
CA SER A 455 11.37 -64.94 43.54
C SER A 455 10.88 -66.35 43.88
N ASN A 456 9.87 -66.87 43.17
CA ASN A 456 9.42 -68.27 43.33
C ASN A 456 10.44 -69.27 42.74
N LEU A 457 11.12 -68.94 41.64
CA LEU A 457 12.18 -69.76 41.05
C LEU A 457 13.41 -69.81 41.97
N ASP A 458 13.80 -68.69 42.55
CA ASP A 458 14.89 -68.61 43.54
C ASP A 458 14.55 -69.42 44.79
N GLU A 459 13.31 -69.33 45.31
CA GLU A 459 12.91 -70.16 46.45
C GLU A 459 12.88 -71.66 46.10
N LEU A 460 12.39 -72.03 44.91
CA LEU A 460 12.41 -73.44 44.46
C LEU A 460 13.85 -73.95 44.27
N SER A 461 14.73 -73.11 43.72
CA SER A 461 16.15 -73.40 43.53
C SER A 461 16.86 -73.59 44.88
N HIS A 462 16.59 -72.72 45.85
CA HIS A 462 17.14 -72.85 47.21
C HIS A 462 16.61 -74.09 47.92
N ARG A 463 15.29 -74.38 47.83
CA ARG A 463 14.68 -75.62 48.36
C ARG A 463 15.27 -76.87 47.71
N LEU A 464 15.55 -76.85 46.40
CA LEU A 464 16.20 -77.94 45.68
C LEU A 464 17.66 -78.13 46.14
N SER A 465 18.38 -77.03 46.40
CA SER A 465 19.73 -77.05 46.98
C SER A 465 19.72 -77.61 48.41
N ASP A 466 18.78 -77.19 49.25
CA ASP A 466 18.57 -77.71 50.60
C ASP A 466 18.25 -79.23 50.60
N VAL A 467 17.40 -79.70 49.68
CA VAL A 467 17.06 -81.13 49.57
C VAL A 467 18.24 -81.94 49.03
N THR A 468 18.97 -81.44 48.02
CA THR A 468 20.14 -82.15 47.48
C THR A 468 21.32 -82.17 48.44
N THR A 469 21.54 -81.10 49.21
CA THR A 469 22.57 -81.07 50.27
C THR A 469 22.20 -81.98 51.46
N LYS A 470 20.94 -82.00 51.91
CA LYS A 470 20.46 -82.97 52.92
C LYS A 470 20.61 -84.41 52.43
N SER A 471 20.18 -84.71 51.20
CA SER A 471 20.35 -86.04 50.60
C SER A 471 21.82 -86.44 50.48
N GLN A 472 22.72 -85.51 50.10
CA GLN A 472 24.17 -85.77 50.11
C GLN A 472 24.74 -86.00 51.52
N GLN A 473 24.21 -85.34 52.56
CA GLN A 473 24.59 -85.60 53.95
C GLN A 473 24.10 -86.97 54.42
N GLU A 474 22.87 -87.35 54.09
CA GLU A 474 22.31 -88.69 54.37
C GLU A 474 23.10 -89.79 53.65
N ILE A 475 23.41 -89.60 52.37
CA ILE A 475 24.26 -90.53 51.59
C ILE A 475 25.65 -90.65 52.21
N LYS A 476 26.27 -89.55 52.67
CA LYS A 476 27.55 -89.59 53.40
C LYS A 476 27.43 -90.39 54.70
N GLN A 477 26.45 -90.09 55.55
CA GLN A 477 26.24 -90.82 56.81
C GLN A 477 25.92 -92.30 56.59
N LEU A 478 25.17 -92.65 55.54
CA LEU A 478 24.90 -94.04 55.18
C LEU A 478 26.16 -94.74 54.66
N THR A 479 26.99 -94.04 53.88
CA THR A 479 28.29 -94.55 53.42
C THR A 479 29.27 -94.75 54.59
N GLU A 480 29.31 -93.84 55.55
CA GLU A 480 30.09 -93.96 56.79
C GLU A 480 29.62 -95.15 57.64
N LYS A 481 28.30 -95.26 57.87
CA LYS A 481 27.69 -96.40 58.59
C LYS A 481 27.92 -97.74 57.85
N PHE A 482 27.89 -97.73 56.52
CA PHE A 482 28.22 -98.90 55.69
C PHE A 482 29.69 -99.28 55.83
N ASN A 483 30.62 -98.32 55.75
CA ASN A 483 32.05 -98.54 55.90
C ASN A 483 32.40 -99.03 57.33
N GLU A 484 31.75 -98.50 58.37
CA GLU A 484 31.86 -99.05 59.73
C GLU A 484 31.35 -100.48 59.83
N LYS A 485 30.23 -100.80 59.18
CA LYS A 485 29.67 -102.16 59.17
C LYS A 485 30.56 -103.12 58.37
N SER A 486 31.15 -102.69 57.27
CA SER A 486 32.16 -103.45 56.52
C SER A 486 33.35 -103.75 57.42
N LYS A 487 33.97 -102.72 58.03
CA LYS A 487 35.09 -102.91 58.97
C LYS A 487 34.75 -103.90 60.09
N LYS A 488 33.56 -103.83 60.67
CA LYS A 488 33.10 -104.76 61.70
C LYS A 488 32.88 -106.19 61.18
N VAL A 489 32.55 -106.36 59.89
CA VAL A 489 32.54 -107.68 59.23
C VAL A 489 33.96 -108.18 58.95
N ASP A 490 34.86 -107.31 58.52
CA ASP A 490 36.28 -107.63 58.28
C ASP A 490 37.00 -108.02 59.59
N GLU A 491 36.77 -107.27 60.68
CA GLU A 491 37.22 -107.54 62.06
C GLU A 491 36.66 -108.86 62.61
N LEU A 492 35.40 -109.19 62.29
CA LEU A 492 34.82 -110.49 62.68
C LEU A 492 35.34 -111.63 61.81
N SER A 493 35.61 -111.41 60.53
CA SER A 493 36.18 -112.43 59.64
C SER A 493 37.62 -112.78 60.02
N THR A 494 38.46 -111.77 60.29
CA THR A 494 39.82 -111.98 60.80
C THR A 494 39.79 -112.73 62.13
N ARG A 495 38.93 -112.34 63.08
CA ARG A 495 38.78 -113.04 64.36
C ARG A 495 38.28 -114.49 64.21
N ILE A 496 37.42 -114.75 63.23
CA ILE A 496 36.97 -116.11 62.87
C ILE A 496 38.12 -116.93 62.26
N ASP A 497 39.03 -116.32 61.51
CA ASP A 497 40.22 -116.99 60.99
C ASP A 497 41.30 -117.21 62.06
N ASP A 498 41.48 -116.26 62.99
CA ASP A 498 42.29 -116.44 64.20
C ASP A 498 41.79 -117.64 65.03
N GLU A 499 40.48 -117.72 65.31
CA GLU A 499 39.90 -118.87 66.03
C GLU A 499 40.00 -120.19 65.26
N LYS A 500 39.92 -120.18 63.92
CA LYS A 500 40.22 -121.38 63.10
C LYS A 500 41.66 -121.82 63.27
N ASP A 501 42.63 -120.90 63.34
CA ASP A 501 44.05 -121.21 63.51
C ASP A 501 44.39 -121.59 64.96
N GLU A 502 43.70 -121.02 65.96
CA GLU A 502 43.73 -121.51 67.34
C GLU A 502 43.17 -122.95 67.42
N ILE A 503 42.05 -123.25 66.76
CA ILE A 503 41.52 -124.63 66.65
C ILE A 503 42.51 -125.56 65.93
N LYS A 504 43.22 -125.12 64.88
CA LYS A 504 44.28 -125.90 64.22
C LYS A 504 45.46 -126.16 65.16
N THR A 505 45.91 -125.17 65.93
CA THR A 505 47.03 -125.33 66.88
C THR A 505 46.65 -126.14 68.11
N LEU A 506 45.41 -125.99 68.63
CA LEU A 506 44.84 -126.86 69.66
C LEU A 506 44.76 -128.32 69.19
N LYS A 507 44.30 -128.58 67.95
CA LYS A 507 44.33 -129.94 67.38
C LYS A 507 45.76 -130.52 67.32
N ARG A 508 46.77 -129.72 66.95
CA ARG A 508 48.19 -130.14 67.01
C ARG A 508 48.65 -130.41 68.46
N LYS A 509 48.29 -129.54 69.42
CA LYS A 509 48.57 -129.73 70.85
C LYS A 509 47.95 -131.03 71.38
N HIS A 510 46.68 -131.30 71.09
CA HIS A 510 46.00 -132.53 71.53
C HIS A 510 46.60 -133.80 70.90
N VAL A 511 46.98 -133.78 69.62
CA VAL A 511 47.68 -134.92 68.99
C VAL A 511 49.04 -135.20 69.66
N ASN A 512 49.79 -134.16 70.03
CA ASN A 512 51.05 -134.33 70.77
C ASN A 512 50.80 -134.79 72.22
N SER A 513 49.79 -134.22 72.89
CA SER A 513 49.40 -134.62 74.25
C SER A 513 48.92 -136.08 74.33
N MET A 514 48.21 -136.58 73.31
CA MET A 514 47.80 -137.98 73.21
C MET A 514 49.01 -138.93 73.10
N LYS A 515 50.07 -138.53 72.37
CA LYS A 515 51.31 -139.32 72.28
C LYS A 515 52.02 -139.40 73.63
N ASP A 516 52.07 -138.30 74.39
CA ASP A 516 52.72 -138.32 75.71
C ASP A 516 51.85 -138.99 76.78
N LEU A 517 50.53 -138.79 76.78
CA LEU A 517 49.59 -139.55 77.64
C LEU A 517 49.71 -141.06 77.42
N THR A 518 49.89 -141.52 76.18
CA THR A 518 50.12 -142.95 75.88
C THR A 518 51.42 -143.46 76.52
N ARG A 519 52.47 -142.64 76.53
CA ARG A 519 53.75 -142.95 77.20
C ARG A 519 53.61 -142.97 78.73
N GLN A 520 52.87 -142.01 79.29
CA GLN A 520 52.60 -141.94 80.73
C GLN A 520 51.71 -143.10 81.22
N LEU A 521 50.73 -143.55 80.42
CA LEU A 521 49.83 -144.67 80.78
C LEU A 521 50.54 -146.02 80.96
N GLN A 522 51.67 -146.25 80.28
CA GLN A 522 52.51 -147.43 80.51
C GLN A 522 53.33 -147.32 81.81
N GLN A 523 53.68 -146.11 82.23
CA GLN A 523 54.48 -145.87 83.43
C GLN A 523 53.61 -145.78 84.70
N ALA A 524 52.37 -145.30 84.57
CA ALA A 524 51.37 -145.15 85.65
C ALA A 524 50.68 -146.46 86.08
N ARG A 525 51.04 -147.63 85.52
CA ARG A 525 50.44 -148.93 85.87
C ARG A 525 51.09 -149.66 87.06
N ARG A 526 52.06 -149.04 87.77
CA ARG A 526 52.88 -149.75 88.77
C ARG A 526 53.17 -149.05 90.10
N LYS A 527 52.73 -147.81 90.34
CA LYS A 527 52.89 -147.13 91.65
C LYS A 527 51.76 -146.11 91.89
N LEU A 528 51.26 -146.09 93.12
CA LEU A 528 50.32 -145.14 93.74
C LEU A 528 48.88 -145.17 93.17
N GLU A 529 47.82 -145.55 93.90
CA GLU A 529 47.67 -146.32 95.14
C GLU A 529 48.52 -145.90 96.36
N THR A 530 48.53 -144.62 96.73
CA THR A 530 48.75 -144.07 98.09
C THR A 530 48.82 -142.53 98.05
N PHE A 531 48.37 -141.86 99.13
CA PHE A 531 48.32 -140.39 99.33
C PHE A 531 47.43 -139.63 98.30
N GLU A 532 46.31 -139.00 98.66
CA GLU A 532 45.80 -138.54 99.98
C GLU A 532 46.74 -137.57 100.73
N ALA A 533 46.75 -136.30 100.30
CA ALA A 533 47.19 -135.14 101.10
C ALA A 533 46.42 -133.87 100.67
N ASN A 534 45.95 -133.08 101.65
CA ASN A 534 45.00 -131.96 101.49
C ASN A 534 45.61 -130.62 101.01
N GLY A 535 44.74 -129.69 100.55
CA GLY A 535 45.00 -128.25 100.40
C GLY A 535 44.75 -127.74 98.97
N GLU A 536 43.73 -126.94 98.59
CA GLU A 536 43.19 -125.65 99.11
C GLU A 536 44.21 -124.47 99.09
N LYS A 537 43.88 -123.25 98.61
CA LYS A 537 42.73 -122.75 97.81
C LYS A 537 43.05 -121.36 97.22
N ASP A 538 42.22 -120.85 96.31
CA ASP A 538 42.33 -119.52 95.69
C ASP A 538 42.08 -118.34 96.66
N SER A 539 42.70 -117.18 96.40
CA SER A 539 42.04 -115.87 96.61
C SER A 539 42.67 -114.70 95.83
N ALA A 540 41.83 -114.07 95.00
CA ALA A 540 41.81 -112.68 94.48
C ALA A 540 43.03 -111.72 94.57
N SER A 541 43.25 -110.95 93.49
CA SER A 541 43.14 -109.47 93.54
C SER A 541 42.98 -108.80 92.16
N LEU A 542 41.76 -108.29 91.93
CA LEU A 542 41.39 -106.97 91.33
C LEU A 542 42.33 -106.28 90.31
N GLY A 543 41.83 -105.79 89.16
CA GLY A 543 40.46 -105.88 88.63
C GLY A 543 40.16 -104.89 87.49
N SER A 544 38.97 -105.03 86.87
CA SER A 544 38.48 -104.19 85.76
C SER A 544 37.16 -103.49 86.14
N ARG A 545 37.11 -102.16 86.01
CA ARG A 545 35.90 -101.30 86.13
C ARG A 545 36.07 -100.13 85.15
N THR A 546 35.29 -99.96 84.08
CA THR A 546 33.86 -99.59 83.94
C THR A 546 33.51 -98.13 84.33
N SER A 547 32.72 -97.49 83.45
CA SER A 547 31.62 -96.54 83.72
C SER A 547 31.87 -95.10 84.27
N SER A 548 31.88 -94.13 83.33
CA SER A 548 30.88 -93.03 83.18
C SER A 548 30.77 -91.78 84.10
N THR A 549 30.21 -90.71 83.51
CA THR A 549 29.48 -89.51 84.07
C THR A 549 30.24 -88.19 84.37
N GLY A 550 29.50 -87.05 84.28
CA GLY A 550 29.92 -85.67 84.63
C GLY A 550 30.68 -84.90 83.53
N SER A 551 30.28 -83.77 82.91
CA SER A 551 29.18 -82.77 83.03
C SER A 551 29.51 -81.41 83.72
N LEU A 552 29.08 -80.33 83.05
CA LEU A 552 28.89 -78.91 83.46
C LEU A 552 30.06 -77.87 83.50
N ASN A 553 29.90 -76.82 82.65
CA ASN A 553 30.17 -75.36 82.83
C ASN A 553 31.64 -74.85 83.03
N THR A 554 32.02 -73.61 82.66
CA THR A 554 31.28 -72.30 82.65
C THR A 554 31.72 -71.28 81.56
N LEU A 555 30.73 -70.53 81.01
CA LEU A 555 30.69 -69.07 80.70
C LEU A 555 31.80 -68.41 79.81
N THR A 556 31.61 -67.28 79.09
CA THR A 556 30.63 -66.14 79.20
C THR A 556 30.12 -65.60 77.84
N ASN A 557 28.85 -65.15 77.85
CA ASN A 557 28.20 -63.91 77.32
C ASN A 557 28.81 -63.13 76.13
N GLY A 558 28.05 -62.39 75.30
CA GLY A 558 26.60 -62.04 75.24
C GLY A 558 26.35 -61.12 74.01
N ASP A 559 25.15 -60.65 73.62
CA ASP A 559 23.78 -60.81 74.11
C ASP A 559 22.78 -60.76 72.93
N GLY A 560 21.50 -61.10 73.16
CA GLY A 560 20.38 -60.97 72.18
C GLY A 560 19.42 -59.81 72.52
N PRO A 561 18.08 -59.94 72.35
CA PRO A 561 17.35 -61.00 71.63
C PRO A 561 16.07 -60.56 70.82
N ASN A 562 15.80 -61.28 69.72
CA ASN A 562 14.51 -61.92 69.37
C ASN A 562 13.15 -61.14 69.25
N SER A 563 12.76 -60.85 68.00
CA SER A 563 11.46 -61.10 67.29
C SER A 563 10.03 -60.62 67.75
N HIS A 564 9.15 -60.51 66.73
CA HIS A 564 7.66 -60.48 66.74
C HIS A 564 6.95 -59.21 67.33
N ALA A 565 5.83 -58.69 66.80
CA ALA A 565 4.89 -59.19 65.77
C ALA A 565 4.12 -58.06 65.00
N GLN A 566 3.89 -58.29 63.70
CA GLN A 566 2.61 -58.22 62.94
C GLN A 566 1.62 -57.00 63.01
N GLN A 567 1.03 -56.72 61.83
CA GLN A 567 -0.27 -56.08 61.52
C GLN A 567 -0.32 -54.63 60.99
N VAL A 568 -1.29 -54.45 60.09
CA VAL A 568 -1.68 -53.31 59.21
C VAL A 568 -3.18 -53.09 59.53
N PRO A 569 -3.79 -51.88 59.56
CA PRO A 569 -4.29 -51.29 58.31
C PRO A 569 -4.54 -49.76 58.24
N THR A 570 -5.10 -49.39 57.09
CA THR A 570 -5.39 -48.12 56.42
C THR A 570 -6.43 -47.14 57.00
N HIS A 571 -6.30 -45.88 56.55
CA HIS A 571 -7.34 -45.00 55.94
C HIS A 571 -8.11 -43.87 56.71
N THR A 572 -8.05 -42.69 56.07
CA THR A 572 -9.14 -41.71 55.74
C THR A 572 -9.60 -40.57 56.66
N TYR A 573 -9.91 -39.43 55.99
CA TYR A 573 -10.84 -38.31 56.35
C TYR A 573 -10.40 -37.33 57.48
N ARG A 574 -10.70 -36.01 57.45
CA ARG A 574 -11.37 -35.12 56.46
C ARG A 574 -10.99 -33.62 56.63
N GLN A 575 -11.09 -32.86 55.54
CA GLN A 575 -11.19 -31.39 55.34
C GLN A 575 -11.25 -30.42 56.56
N SER A 576 -10.44 -29.35 56.52
CA SER A 576 -10.95 -27.96 56.37
C SER A 576 -9.82 -26.97 56.03
N SER A 577 -10.17 -25.85 55.39
CA SER A 577 -9.30 -24.76 54.86
C SER A 577 -9.90 -23.40 55.28
N PRO A 578 -9.44 -22.21 54.82
CA PRO A 578 -8.21 -21.80 54.10
C PRO A 578 -7.47 -20.74 54.99
N PRO A 579 -6.84 -19.63 54.52
CA PRO A 579 -6.16 -19.25 53.26
C PRO A 579 -4.66 -18.88 53.56
N GLU A 580 -3.76 -18.31 52.73
CA GLU A 580 -3.49 -18.10 51.28
C GLU A 580 -2.03 -17.57 51.17
N GLN A 581 -1.31 -17.50 50.03
CA GLN A 581 -1.50 -17.90 48.62
C GLN A 581 -0.09 -18.15 48.02
N GLU A 582 0.08 -19.08 47.06
CA GLU A 582 1.33 -19.25 46.29
C GLU A 582 1.05 -19.52 44.81
N TYR A 583 1.91 -18.97 43.93
CA TYR A 583 1.98 -19.31 42.50
C TYR A 583 3.25 -20.14 42.23
N PRO A 584 3.20 -21.16 41.36
CA PRO A 584 4.28 -22.15 41.25
C PRO A 584 5.50 -21.63 40.49
N VAL A 585 6.68 -21.79 41.10
CA VAL A 585 7.96 -21.74 40.39
C VAL A 585 8.14 -23.04 39.62
N ILE A 586 7.91 -23.01 38.30
CA ILE A 586 8.23 -24.14 37.41
C ILE A 586 9.64 -23.94 36.83
N THR A 587 10.56 -24.81 37.25
CA THR A 587 11.94 -24.85 36.79
C THR A 587 12.09 -25.69 35.53
N GLU A 588 12.04 -25.06 34.35
CA GLU A 588 12.77 -25.59 33.18
C GLU A 588 13.15 -24.46 32.20
N GLN A 589 14.31 -23.83 32.43
CA GLN A 589 14.93 -23.01 31.38
C GLN A 589 15.60 -23.93 30.37
N VAL A 590 14.86 -24.30 29.32
CA VAL A 590 15.46 -24.72 28.06
C VAL A 590 16.32 -23.55 27.57
N GLU A 591 17.65 -23.69 27.62
CA GLU A 591 18.54 -22.70 26.99
C GLU A 591 18.14 -22.59 25.52
N PRO A 592 17.71 -21.42 25.02
CA PRO A 592 17.40 -21.25 23.61
C PRO A 592 18.67 -21.52 22.81
N ASP A 593 18.59 -22.43 21.84
CA ASP A 593 19.75 -22.91 21.09
C ASP A 593 20.61 -21.73 20.62
N LYS A 594 21.87 -21.75 21.07
CA LYS A 594 22.85 -20.70 20.82
C LYS A 594 23.11 -20.55 19.32
N GLN A 595 23.00 -21.63 18.54
CA GLN A 595 23.05 -21.60 17.09
C GLN A 595 21.81 -20.90 16.50
N MET A 596 20.59 -21.27 16.90
CA MET A 596 19.35 -20.59 16.48
C MET A 596 19.33 -19.09 16.83
N LEU A 597 19.86 -18.69 17.99
CA LEU A 597 20.02 -17.27 18.35
C LEU A 597 21.04 -16.55 17.46
N ILE A 598 22.20 -17.17 17.19
CA ILE A 598 23.20 -16.63 16.26
C ILE A 598 22.59 -16.47 14.85
N GLU A 599 21.87 -17.47 14.35
CA GLU A 599 21.18 -17.39 13.05
C GLU A 599 20.11 -16.30 13.02
N ARG A 600 19.36 -16.11 14.12
CA ARG A 600 18.40 -15.02 14.24
C ARG A 600 19.08 -13.65 14.24
N ILE A 601 20.21 -13.51 14.93
CA ILE A 601 21.03 -12.28 14.94
C ILE A 601 21.58 -12.00 13.54
N VAL A 602 22.20 -12.99 12.88
CA VAL A 602 22.73 -12.85 11.50
C VAL A 602 21.62 -12.52 10.51
N LYS A 603 20.43 -13.10 10.66
CA LYS A 603 19.25 -12.77 9.82
C LYS A 603 18.74 -11.35 10.07
N LEU A 604 18.74 -10.87 11.31
CA LEU A 604 18.41 -9.48 11.65
C LEU A 604 19.46 -8.50 11.12
N GLN A 605 20.76 -8.79 11.30
CA GLN A 605 21.87 -8.00 10.77
C GLN A 605 21.81 -7.89 9.24
N ARG A 606 21.54 -8.98 8.52
CA ARG A 606 21.33 -8.96 7.04
C ARG A 606 20.11 -8.15 6.62
N MET A 607 19.04 -8.10 7.42
CA MET A 607 17.87 -7.24 7.15
C MET A 607 18.11 -5.77 7.50
N LEU A 608 18.95 -5.49 8.51
CA LEU A 608 19.38 -4.14 8.85
C LEU A 608 20.34 -3.58 7.79
N ALA A 609 21.36 -4.35 7.37
CA ALA A 609 22.26 -3.97 6.28
C ALA A 609 21.48 -3.59 5.00
N ARG A 610 20.56 -4.45 4.55
CA ARG A 610 19.67 -4.17 3.40
C ARG A 610 18.70 -2.99 3.59
N ARG A 611 18.45 -2.57 4.83
CA ARG A 611 17.73 -1.33 5.12
C ARG A 611 18.66 -0.12 5.07
N ASN A 612 19.89 -0.24 5.57
CA ASN A 612 20.91 0.80 5.49
C ASN A 612 21.30 1.08 4.04
N GLU A 613 21.65 0.05 3.26
CA GLU A 613 21.90 0.12 1.80
C GLU A 613 20.77 0.85 1.05
N LYS A 614 19.51 0.69 1.50
CA LYS A 614 18.34 1.34 0.90
C LYS A 614 18.06 2.75 1.44
N ILE A 615 18.50 3.07 2.65
CA ILE A 615 18.47 4.44 3.20
C ILE A 615 19.55 5.25 2.49
N GLU A 616 20.79 4.77 2.48
CA GLU A 616 21.95 5.34 1.76
C GLU A 616 21.61 5.61 0.30
N PHE A 617 21.04 4.64 -0.44
CA PHE A 617 20.59 4.85 -1.82
C PHE A 617 19.52 5.95 -1.99
N VAL A 618 18.61 6.11 -1.03
CA VAL A 618 17.57 7.15 -1.07
C VAL A 618 18.14 8.51 -0.67
N GLU A 619 19.10 8.55 0.25
CA GLU A 619 19.83 9.75 0.65
C GLU A 619 20.71 10.25 -0.50
N ASP A 620 21.49 9.38 -1.14
CA ASP A 620 22.27 9.70 -2.35
C ASP A 620 21.39 10.25 -3.47
N HIS A 621 20.24 9.61 -3.74
CA HIS A 621 19.31 10.09 -4.76
C HIS A 621 18.67 11.44 -4.38
N ALA A 622 18.35 11.66 -3.11
CA ALA A 622 17.85 12.95 -2.62
C ALA A 622 18.93 14.04 -2.76
N HIS A 623 20.19 13.74 -2.42
CA HIS A 623 21.32 14.63 -2.62
C HIS A 623 21.52 14.97 -4.10
N GLN A 624 21.49 13.99 -5.01
CA GLN A 624 21.59 14.22 -6.46
C GLN A 624 20.45 15.11 -6.98
N LEU A 625 19.21 14.90 -6.53
CA LEU A 625 18.07 15.74 -6.89
C LEU A 625 18.19 17.18 -6.36
N ILE A 626 18.69 17.36 -5.14
CA ILE A 626 18.99 18.69 -4.56
C ILE A 626 20.08 19.39 -5.39
N ASP A 627 21.15 18.68 -5.74
CA ASP A 627 22.25 19.17 -6.56
C ASP A 627 21.79 19.59 -7.96
N GLU A 628 20.95 18.78 -8.60
CA GLU A 628 20.32 19.14 -9.88
C GLU A 628 19.40 20.35 -9.75
N LEU A 629 18.59 20.43 -8.70
CA LEU A 629 17.67 21.54 -8.47
C LEU A 629 18.45 22.84 -8.23
N GLN A 630 19.54 22.81 -7.45
CA GLN A 630 20.44 23.94 -7.27
C GLN A 630 21.12 24.35 -8.59
N LYS A 631 21.63 23.39 -9.38
CA LYS A 631 22.22 23.67 -10.70
C LYS A 631 21.20 24.30 -11.65
N LYS A 632 19.98 23.75 -11.74
CA LYS A 632 18.88 24.27 -12.57
C LYS A 632 18.42 25.65 -12.11
N ASN A 633 18.28 25.88 -10.80
CA ASN A 633 17.91 27.19 -10.25
C ASN A 633 19.00 28.24 -10.50
N LYS A 634 20.28 27.89 -10.32
CA LYS A 634 21.42 28.77 -10.66
C LYS A 634 21.50 29.08 -12.15
N ILE A 635 21.19 28.12 -13.02
CA ILE A 635 21.06 28.34 -14.47
C ILE A 635 19.90 29.31 -14.77
N ILE A 636 18.71 29.09 -14.19
CA ILE A 636 17.55 29.98 -14.36
C ILE A 636 17.87 31.40 -13.88
N GLN A 637 18.53 31.57 -12.73
CA GLN A 637 18.99 32.87 -12.23
C GLN A 637 19.99 33.53 -13.18
N MET A 638 20.97 32.78 -13.69
CA MET A 638 21.94 33.30 -14.67
C MET A 638 21.29 33.73 -15.98
N TYR A 639 20.27 33.02 -16.48
CA TYR A 639 19.51 33.46 -17.66
C TYR A 639 18.64 34.69 -17.35
N SER A 640 17.90 34.68 -16.24
CA SER A 640 17.03 35.79 -15.81
C SER A 640 17.78 37.08 -15.47
N LEU A 641 19.09 37.01 -15.22
CA LEU A 641 19.98 38.16 -14.97
C LEU A 641 20.83 38.56 -16.19
N ARG A 642 20.77 37.81 -17.30
CA ARG A 642 21.64 38.02 -18.48
C ARG A 642 20.88 38.27 -19.79
N GLU A 643 19.62 37.85 -19.87
CA GLU A 643 18.78 38.05 -21.05
C GLU A 643 17.53 38.86 -20.68
N ASP A 644 17.45 40.08 -21.18
CA ASP A 644 16.22 40.89 -21.14
C ASP A 644 15.06 40.11 -21.75
N SER A 645 13.84 40.31 -21.21
CA SER A 645 12.65 39.47 -21.43
C SER A 645 12.08 39.44 -22.87
N GLY A 646 12.84 39.94 -23.85
CA GLY A 646 12.51 39.93 -25.27
C GLY A 646 12.88 38.64 -26.02
N MET A 647 14.05 38.04 -25.73
CA MET A 647 14.77 37.18 -26.69
C MET A 647 14.19 35.78 -27.00
N PHE A 648 13.18 35.29 -26.27
CA PHE A 648 12.62 33.94 -26.46
C PHE A 648 11.24 33.89 -27.16
N THR A 649 10.77 34.96 -27.80
CA THR A 649 9.61 34.86 -28.70
C THR A 649 10.01 34.41 -30.10
N ALA A 650 9.44 33.30 -30.55
CA ALA A 650 9.50 32.90 -31.97
C ALA A 650 8.83 33.95 -32.87
N GLU A 651 9.13 33.98 -34.17
CA GLU A 651 8.61 35.01 -35.10
C GLU A 651 7.06 35.12 -35.10
N ALA A 652 6.33 34.01 -34.93
CA ALA A 652 4.87 34.02 -34.78
C ALA A 652 4.40 34.73 -33.48
N ALA A 653 5.19 34.62 -32.41
CA ALA A 653 4.99 35.34 -31.17
C ALA A 653 5.49 36.81 -31.24
N ASP A 654 6.37 37.16 -32.19
CA ASP A 654 6.74 38.55 -32.47
C ASP A 654 5.69 39.28 -33.32
N VAL A 655 5.08 38.62 -34.31
CA VAL A 655 3.84 39.11 -34.95
C VAL A 655 2.73 39.28 -33.91
N SER A 656 2.61 38.32 -32.98
CA SER A 656 1.67 38.43 -31.86
C SER A 656 2.06 39.57 -30.89
N LYS A 657 3.35 39.81 -30.61
CA LYS A 657 3.82 40.97 -29.82
C LYS A 657 3.55 42.29 -30.52
N ALA A 658 3.63 42.37 -31.85
CA ALA A 658 3.28 43.57 -32.61
C ALA A 658 1.77 43.88 -32.53
N GLU A 659 0.91 42.85 -32.56
CA GLU A 659 -0.52 43.01 -32.26
C GLU A 659 -0.79 43.32 -30.79
N ILE A 660 -0.08 42.67 -29.86
CA ILE A 660 -0.23 42.85 -28.41
C ILE A 660 0.23 44.25 -28.01
N ALA A 661 1.32 44.78 -28.54
CA ALA A 661 1.74 46.17 -28.33
C ALA A 661 0.70 47.18 -28.84
N LYS A 662 0.01 46.88 -29.96
CA LYS A 662 -1.13 47.66 -30.47
C LYS A 662 -2.42 47.52 -29.63
N LYS A 663 -2.54 46.50 -28.77
CA LYS A 663 -3.76 46.18 -27.99
C LYS A 663 -3.59 46.37 -26.46
N HIS A 664 -2.38 46.27 -25.94
CA HIS A 664 -2.00 46.21 -24.52
C HIS A 664 -0.93 47.26 -24.15
N SER A 665 -0.88 48.37 -24.87
CA SER A 665 -0.47 49.62 -24.21
C SER A 665 -1.31 49.79 -22.95
N ILE A 666 -0.72 50.24 -21.84
CA ILE A 666 -1.44 50.38 -20.55
C ILE A 666 -2.65 51.31 -20.70
N MET A 667 -2.54 52.34 -21.56
CA MET A 667 -3.68 53.17 -21.97
C MET A 667 -4.73 52.37 -22.77
N GLY A 668 -4.29 51.52 -23.69
CA GLY A 668 -5.16 50.67 -24.51
C GLY A 668 -6.04 49.74 -23.68
N SER A 669 -5.50 49.13 -22.62
CA SER A 669 -6.30 48.25 -21.74
C SER A 669 -7.23 48.98 -20.77
N VAL A 670 -7.02 50.29 -20.53
CA VAL A 670 -7.89 51.13 -19.68
C VAL A 670 -9.03 51.76 -20.49
N TYR A 671 -8.78 52.10 -21.76
CA TYR A 671 -9.80 52.69 -22.65
C TYR A 671 -10.49 51.67 -23.58
N SER A 672 -10.03 50.42 -23.63
CA SER A 672 -10.73 49.31 -24.31
C SER A 672 -11.79 48.69 -23.40
N SER A 673 -13.05 48.70 -23.84
CA SER A 673 -14.20 48.18 -23.09
C SER A 673 -14.30 46.63 -23.09
N HIS A 674 -13.23 45.93 -22.69
CA HIS A 674 -13.21 44.47 -22.51
C HIS A 674 -12.74 44.08 -21.11
N GLN A 675 -13.69 44.00 -20.19
CA GLN A 675 -13.48 43.42 -18.85
C GLN A 675 -13.61 41.89 -18.92
N THR A 676 -12.56 41.20 -19.37
CA THR A 676 -12.55 39.71 -19.42
C THR A 676 -11.41 39.05 -18.65
N ASP A 677 -10.37 39.78 -18.26
CA ASP A 677 -9.20 39.21 -17.59
C ASP A 677 -9.23 39.45 -16.08
N GLY A 678 -9.18 38.36 -15.31
CA GLY A 678 -9.08 38.37 -13.84
C GLY A 678 -7.73 38.84 -13.29
N SER A 679 -6.88 39.45 -14.13
CA SER A 679 -5.60 40.06 -13.75
C SER A 679 -5.78 41.46 -13.14
N MET A 680 -6.90 42.13 -13.40
CA MET A 680 -7.18 43.48 -12.92
C MET A 680 -7.65 43.48 -11.46
N THR A 681 -6.73 43.22 -10.53
CA THR A 681 -7.00 43.26 -9.08
C THR A 681 -7.32 44.67 -8.61
N LEU A 682 -8.04 44.79 -7.49
CA LEU A 682 -8.33 46.09 -6.86
C LEU A 682 -7.05 46.87 -6.53
N GLU A 683 -6.02 46.17 -6.07
CA GLU A 683 -4.70 46.73 -5.79
C GLU A 683 -4.03 47.31 -7.06
N LEU A 684 -4.04 46.57 -8.18
CA LEU A 684 -3.52 47.05 -9.46
C LEU A 684 -4.33 48.25 -9.99
N SER A 685 -5.66 48.26 -9.79
CA SER A 685 -6.50 49.39 -10.21
C SER A 685 -6.28 50.66 -9.37
N LEU A 686 -5.94 50.53 -8.08
CA LEU A 686 -5.58 51.65 -7.21
C LEU A 686 -4.16 52.16 -7.52
N GLU A 687 -3.23 51.25 -7.82
CA GLU A 687 -1.87 51.55 -8.28
C GLU A 687 -1.88 52.32 -9.62
N ILE A 688 -2.72 51.89 -10.58
CA ILE A 688 -2.92 52.56 -11.86
C ILE A 688 -3.58 53.93 -11.66
N ASN A 689 -4.58 54.07 -10.78
CA ASN A 689 -5.18 55.38 -10.47
C ASN A 689 -4.16 56.34 -9.86
N ARG A 690 -3.33 55.91 -8.91
CA ARG A 690 -2.24 56.73 -8.35
C ARG A 690 -1.25 57.19 -9.41
N LYS A 691 -0.87 56.30 -10.33
CA LYS A 691 0.06 56.63 -11.42
C LYS A 691 -0.56 57.56 -12.47
N LEU A 692 -1.84 57.36 -12.83
CA LEU A 692 -2.56 58.28 -13.70
C LEU A 692 -2.75 59.66 -13.05
N GLN A 693 -3.07 59.71 -11.76
CA GLN A 693 -3.16 60.95 -11.00
C GLN A 693 -1.82 61.69 -11.00
N ALA A 694 -0.71 61.03 -10.67
CA ALA A 694 0.62 61.65 -10.67
C ALA A 694 1.03 62.17 -12.07
N VAL A 695 0.71 61.44 -13.14
CA VAL A 695 0.95 61.90 -14.53
C VAL A 695 0.05 63.10 -14.88
N LEU A 696 -1.19 63.13 -14.40
CA LEU A 696 -2.13 64.23 -14.64
C LEU A 696 -1.74 65.49 -13.83
N GLU A 697 -1.24 65.33 -12.61
CA GLU A 697 -0.67 66.40 -11.78
C GLU A 697 0.61 66.99 -12.41
N ASP A 698 1.55 66.16 -12.86
CA ASP A 698 2.74 66.58 -13.61
C ASP A 698 2.38 67.26 -14.96
N THR A 699 1.35 66.75 -15.65
CA THR A 699 0.85 67.37 -16.90
C THR A 699 0.16 68.71 -16.64
N LEU A 700 -0.60 68.85 -15.54
CA LEU A 700 -1.18 70.14 -15.13
C LEU A 700 -0.08 71.14 -14.73
N LEU A 701 0.93 70.71 -13.97
CA LEU A 701 2.08 71.52 -13.60
C LEU A 701 2.82 72.02 -14.85
N LYS A 702 3.13 71.13 -15.80
CA LYS A 702 3.76 71.48 -17.08
C LYS A 702 2.89 72.42 -17.92
N ASN A 703 1.57 72.22 -17.97
CA ASN A 703 0.66 73.15 -18.66
C ASN A 703 0.60 74.52 -17.98
N MET A 704 0.72 74.59 -16.66
CA MET A 704 0.80 75.85 -15.92
C MET A 704 2.10 76.61 -16.24
N THR A 705 3.25 75.94 -16.19
CA THR A 705 4.55 76.53 -16.56
C THR A 705 4.62 76.89 -18.05
N LEU A 706 4.04 76.09 -18.93
CA LEU A 706 3.90 76.42 -20.35
C LEU A 706 3.05 77.67 -20.52
N LYS A 707 1.93 77.80 -19.80
CA LYS A 707 1.12 79.03 -19.81
C LYS A 707 1.91 80.24 -19.31
N GLU A 708 2.62 80.14 -18.18
CA GLU A 708 3.46 81.23 -17.64
C GLU A 708 4.54 81.67 -18.65
N SER A 709 5.17 80.73 -19.35
CA SER A 709 6.15 81.03 -20.40
C SER A 709 5.51 81.63 -21.66
N LEU A 710 4.27 81.25 -22.00
CA LEU A 710 3.51 81.81 -23.12
C LEU A 710 3.00 83.23 -22.80
N ASP A 711 2.52 83.47 -21.58
CA ASP A 711 2.17 84.79 -21.07
C ASP A 711 3.41 85.71 -21.02
N THR A 712 4.58 85.19 -20.63
CA THR A 712 5.87 85.89 -20.67
C THR A 712 6.29 86.24 -22.11
N LEU A 713 6.17 85.30 -23.05
CA LEU A 713 6.40 85.54 -24.47
C LEU A 713 5.41 86.56 -25.05
N GLY A 714 4.13 86.54 -24.62
CA GLY A 714 3.13 87.53 -24.99
C GLY A 714 3.48 88.94 -24.50
N ALA A 715 4.03 89.07 -23.30
CA ALA A 715 4.56 90.32 -22.78
C ALA A 715 5.77 90.82 -23.58
N GLU A 716 6.72 89.94 -23.93
CA GLU A 716 7.91 90.32 -24.71
C GLU A 716 7.57 90.65 -26.18
N ILE A 717 6.65 89.91 -26.81
CA ILE A 717 6.09 90.25 -28.14
C ILE A 717 5.40 91.62 -28.09
N SER A 718 4.68 91.92 -27.00
CA SER A 718 4.06 93.24 -26.79
C SER A 718 5.11 94.35 -26.64
N ARG A 719 6.19 94.08 -25.89
CA ARG A 719 7.34 94.99 -25.70
C ARG A 719 8.01 95.30 -27.05
N LEU A 720 8.39 94.25 -27.80
CA LEU A 720 9.04 94.34 -29.11
C LEU A 720 8.13 94.99 -30.16
N SER A 721 6.82 94.72 -30.15
CA SER A 721 5.85 95.38 -31.04
C SER A 721 5.76 96.89 -30.75
N GLN A 722 5.80 97.28 -29.46
CA GLN A 722 5.79 98.69 -29.08
C GLN A 722 7.13 99.39 -29.39
N GLU A 723 8.25 98.66 -29.30
CA GLU A 723 9.59 99.12 -29.67
C GLU A 723 9.73 99.31 -31.19
N ASN A 724 9.34 98.31 -32.00
CA ASN A 724 9.25 98.42 -33.46
C ASN A 724 8.35 99.60 -33.87
N ARG A 725 7.21 99.82 -33.20
CA ARG A 725 6.33 100.96 -33.49
C ARG A 725 7.00 102.31 -33.16
N LYS A 726 7.83 102.40 -32.11
CA LYS A 726 8.65 103.60 -31.82
C LYS A 726 9.71 103.82 -32.90
N ILE A 727 10.42 102.76 -33.31
CA ILE A 727 11.43 102.80 -34.37
C ILE A 727 10.81 103.23 -35.72
N GLN A 728 9.66 102.68 -36.09
CA GLN A 728 8.93 103.08 -37.30
C GLN A 728 8.59 104.58 -37.29
N ILE A 729 8.09 105.10 -36.16
CA ILE A 729 7.77 106.53 -35.98
C ILE A 729 9.03 107.42 -36.02
N GLN A 730 10.21 106.91 -35.61
CA GLN A 730 11.49 107.61 -35.74
C GLN A 730 11.97 107.62 -37.21
N LEU A 731 11.86 106.49 -37.92
CA LEU A 731 12.18 106.37 -39.35
C LEU A 731 11.31 107.30 -40.22
N ASP A 732 10.00 107.35 -39.95
CA ASP A 732 9.08 108.22 -40.68
C ASP A 732 9.24 109.71 -40.30
N LYS A 733 9.92 110.01 -39.19
CA LYS A 733 10.40 111.36 -38.83
C LYS A 733 11.76 111.72 -39.44
N GLN A 734 12.58 110.76 -39.84
CA GLN A 734 13.85 111.00 -40.56
C GLN A 734 13.67 111.08 -42.09
N LYS A 735 12.49 110.69 -42.60
CA LYS A 735 12.08 110.84 -44.01
C LYS A 735 11.31 112.14 -44.29
N ARG A 736 11.33 113.10 -43.35
CA ARG A 736 10.70 114.42 -43.42
C ARG A 736 11.71 115.49 -43.04
#